data_AF-A0A7C3MCC8-F1
#
_entry.id   AF-A0A7C3MCC8-F1
#
_cell.length_a   1.000
_cell.length_b   1.000
_cell.length_c   1.000
_cell.angle_alpha   90.00
_cell.angle_beta   90.00
_cell.angle_gamma   90.00
#
_symmetry.space_group_name_H-M   'P 1'
#
loop_
_entity.id
_entity.type
_entity.pdbx_description
1 polymer ?
#
loop_
_entity_poly.entity_id
_entity_poly.type
_entity_poly.pdbx_seq_one_letter_code
_entity_poly.pdbx_strand_id
1 'polypeptide(L)'
;MIDRTEKIGISEFEEAIQLDFSSREYARFPTRFILVESLRDWISVLKTLKRITEKTINLSEFCKSPQNPPDINEAVRKAIEEVKMGKRILFVSFSEYMRFFENYEHFLAILSNIQIDPRQNGRIYVPLLFSKTKFQVFWNKIPLSEFQSRRKSAIEIIPSAVEDMRIYVTNMDDISEFSGFIRDCLFFKSYQDYLEFFERTLFPEHMIKLRILLLSYTISKILKDSKLEDPTVNKIENYKSFLEHFFDVKISIPYKEEEKSYWKKLTEDFLSRKSNEFEEFLRSYFNVKEFLHDIFSKWQRLDDFGRWLLFNWGKMEVKGNAELGKKYLGQVLSSCENFNELEKQIWLKIFEITDPKKEIFEERRKLIESMSTDPPKDFFEKIYEIKNPEIRIKYLTSTSFEEKKEIVKNFAELIDSGKDLGEILPLIENSYPELYHYLSFPPVDLGYDLIKEYFTCYNIAKVTNEFKKYETRLSEIARKINVFDIKPRNEIIEKIAVKKIFVDGMGLEWLGLIYHHLKNRGYEIDIHIARSVIPTTSEFNRVPEDSIQFKELDLIFHRQDLEYPDYLVKEIEILKEGLNDFERQVKEYGVVILTSDHGSTRFSGWPEERIEPTVEFEIERNGRYAKTKEIPPKSQEYEIELINGQYFLISKTHKVFKGGKRTKVENHGGATLEEVLIPVVKISEAKPKKRKIVLLDKEITILKPVFRIRIPQPISVPFAIILDKRYEAIKEKDDVWKFDLRQANLKPGIIKAEIRVDGEVHEIEIKIKGGMEEEELL
;
A
#
# COMPACT_ATOMS: atom_id res chain seq x y z
N MET A 1 53.66 23.09 8.34
CA MET A 1 53.54 24.56 8.43
C MET A 1 54.25 25.02 9.69
N ILE A 2 55.05 26.07 9.64
CA ILE A 2 55.59 26.69 10.87
C ILE A 2 54.41 27.36 11.56
N ASP A 3 54.16 27.01 12.82
CA ASP A 3 53.12 27.65 13.61
C ASP A 3 53.55 29.09 13.93
N ARG A 4 52.76 30.06 13.45
CA ARG A 4 53.11 31.50 13.42
C ARG A 4 52.25 32.34 14.36
N THR A 5 51.55 31.70 15.29
CA THR A 5 50.70 32.34 16.31
C THR A 5 51.29 32.13 17.71
N GLU A 6 51.05 33.08 18.61
CA GLU A 6 51.38 32.93 20.03
C GLU A 6 50.23 32.21 20.75
N LYS A 7 50.47 31.01 21.27
CA LYS A 7 49.45 30.17 21.90
C LYS A 7 49.46 30.32 23.40
N ILE A 8 48.34 30.75 23.98
CA ILE A 8 48.18 30.99 25.42
C ILE A 8 46.83 30.52 25.93
N GLY A 9 46.74 30.19 27.22
CA GLY A 9 45.47 29.89 27.88
C GLY A 9 44.63 31.14 28.14
N ILE A 10 43.32 31.00 28.34
CA ILE A 10 42.43 32.14 28.64
C ILE A 10 42.83 32.89 29.93
N SER A 11 43.40 32.20 30.92
CA SER A 11 43.92 32.82 32.15
C SER A 11 45.16 33.67 31.90
N GLU A 12 46.01 33.25 30.96
CA GLU A 12 47.24 33.96 30.57
C GLU A 12 46.95 35.13 29.62
N PHE A 13 45.81 35.08 28.91
CA PHE A 13 45.39 36.13 27.97
C PHE A 13 45.22 37.49 28.64
N GLU A 14 44.64 37.55 29.85
CA GLU A 14 44.50 38.83 30.55
C GLU A 14 45.86 39.48 30.82
N GLU A 15 46.83 38.69 31.28
CA GLU A 15 48.20 39.17 31.55
C GLU A 15 48.91 39.58 30.27
N ALA A 16 48.83 38.77 29.21
CA ALA A 16 49.44 39.05 27.92
C ALA A 16 48.94 40.37 27.30
N ILE A 17 47.63 40.63 27.42
CA ILE A 17 47.02 41.85 26.91
C ILE A 17 47.33 43.07 27.79
N GLN A 18 47.44 42.91 29.12
CA GLN A 18 47.91 43.99 30.00
C GLN A 18 49.37 44.35 29.75
N LEU A 19 50.21 43.35 29.42
CA LEU A 19 51.60 43.58 29.00
C LEU A 19 51.64 44.32 27.65
N ASP A 20 50.85 43.92 26.65
CA ASP A 20 50.75 44.64 25.37
C ASP A 20 50.23 46.09 25.56
N PHE A 21 49.32 46.30 26.52
CA PHE A 21 48.81 47.61 26.91
C PHE A 21 49.93 48.54 27.42
N SER A 22 50.81 48.02 28.28
CA SER A 22 51.92 48.79 28.87
C SER A 22 53.15 48.92 27.96
N SER A 23 53.29 48.04 26.97
CA SER A 23 54.45 47.98 26.08
C SER A 23 54.36 48.96 24.91
N ARG A 24 55.48 49.62 24.60
CA ARG A 24 55.68 50.38 23.34
C ARG A 24 56.40 49.55 22.28
N GLU A 25 56.82 48.34 22.64
CA GLU A 25 57.44 47.38 21.74
C GLU A 25 56.41 46.98 20.66
N TYR A 26 56.81 47.02 19.39
CA TYR A 26 55.92 46.73 18.24
C TYR A 26 54.68 47.65 18.11
N ALA A 27 54.67 48.83 18.75
CA ALA A 27 53.58 49.81 18.63
C ALA A 27 53.39 50.36 17.20
N ARG A 28 54.41 50.24 16.33
CA ARG A 28 54.34 50.62 14.92
C ARG A 28 53.20 49.91 14.18
N PHE A 29 52.97 48.63 14.47
CA PHE A 29 51.88 47.83 13.90
C PHE A 29 50.83 47.61 14.99
N PRO A 30 49.74 48.40 15.02
CA PRO A 30 48.86 48.47 16.18
C PRO A 30 47.84 47.33 16.26
N THR A 31 47.70 46.54 15.20
CA THR A 31 46.67 45.49 15.11
C THR A 31 47.09 44.21 15.84
N ARG A 32 46.16 43.64 16.59
CA ARG A 32 46.24 42.37 17.31
C ARG A 32 45.05 41.50 16.91
N PHE A 33 45.29 40.47 16.13
CA PHE A 33 44.31 39.42 15.84
C PHE A 33 44.30 38.42 16.99
N ILE A 34 43.10 38.08 17.47
CA ILE A 34 42.94 37.16 18.60
C ILE A 34 42.05 36.02 18.13
N LEU A 35 42.65 34.86 17.87
CA LEU A 35 41.94 33.67 17.41
C LEU A 35 41.31 32.96 18.61
N VAL A 36 39.99 32.77 18.55
CA VAL A 36 39.20 32.16 19.62
C VAL A 36 38.41 31.01 19.04
N GLU A 37 38.59 29.81 19.58
CA GLU A 37 37.98 28.57 19.09
C GLU A 37 37.01 27.96 20.11
N SER A 38 36.44 28.80 20.99
CA SER A 38 35.35 28.48 21.92
C SER A 38 34.48 29.72 22.19
N LEU A 39 33.16 29.55 22.27
CA LEU A 39 32.18 30.53 22.71
C LEU A 39 32.39 30.97 24.16
N ARG A 40 32.78 30.05 25.04
CA ARG A 40 33.09 30.39 26.44
C ARG A 40 34.28 31.34 26.53
N ASP A 41 35.33 31.06 25.78
CA ASP A 41 36.51 31.92 25.72
C ASP A 41 36.20 33.23 25.01
N TRP A 42 35.33 33.22 24.00
CA TRP A 42 34.87 34.43 23.29
C TRP A 42 34.30 35.48 24.25
N ILE A 43 33.42 35.06 25.16
CA ILE A 43 32.85 35.96 26.18
C ILE A 43 33.94 36.58 27.04
N SER A 44 34.87 35.75 27.52
CA SER A 44 35.95 36.17 28.41
C SER A 44 36.90 37.14 27.71
N VAL A 45 37.28 36.83 26.46
CA VAL A 45 38.07 37.71 25.59
C VAL A 45 37.36 39.04 25.37
N LEU A 46 36.07 39.05 24.98
CA LEU A 46 35.33 40.28 24.75
C LEU A 46 35.20 41.13 26.02
N LYS A 47 34.94 40.53 27.19
CA LYS A 47 34.87 41.26 28.47
C LYS A 47 36.21 41.92 28.80
N THR A 48 37.31 41.19 28.64
CA THR A 48 38.67 41.70 28.87
C THR A 48 39.00 42.85 27.92
N LEU A 49 38.73 42.68 26.62
CA LEU A 49 39.01 43.71 25.62
C LEU A 49 38.15 44.96 25.83
N LYS A 50 36.85 44.83 26.11
CA LYS A 50 35.98 45.99 26.38
C LYS A 50 36.43 46.81 27.58
N ARG A 51 37.02 46.19 28.60
CA ARG A 51 37.56 46.87 29.80
C ARG A 51 38.78 47.74 29.48
N ILE A 52 39.58 47.38 28.50
CA ILE A 52 40.87 48.03 28.18
C ILE A 52 40.83 48.94 26.96
N THR A 53 39.79 48.83 26.13
CA THR A 53 39.64 49.67 24.93
C THR A 53 38.79 50.90 25.23
N GLU A 54 39.12 52.01 24.58
CA GLU A 54 38.40 53.30 24.74
C GLU A 54 37.20 53.40 23.80
N LYS A 55 37.25 52.67 22.67
CA LYS A 55 36.20 52.67 21.66
C LYS A 55 35.96 51.27 21.13
N THR A 56 34.70 50.91 20.94
CA THR A 56 34.31 49.70 20.22
C THR A 56 33.76 50.09 18.85
N ILE A 57 34.19 49.39 17.82
CA ILE A 57 33.63 49.45 16.47
C ILE A 57 32.89 48.14 16.28
N ASN A 58 31.57 48.22 16.41
CA ASN A 58 30.62 47.13 16.15
C ASN A 58 30.29 47.13 14.66
N LEU A 59 30.40 45.99 13.98
CA LEU A 59 30.07 45.94 12.55
C LEU A 59 28.57 46.11 12.31
N SER A 60 27.71 45.73 13.25
CA SER A 60 26.26 45.94 13.16
C SER A 60 25.88 47.41 12.91
N GLU A 61 26.64 48.37 13.45
CA GLU A 61 26.43 49.82 13.29
C GLU A 61 26.63 50.30 11.84
N PHE A 62 27.27 49.50 10.98
CA PHE A 62 27.56 49.85 9.58
C PHE A 62 26.61 49.16 8.60
N CYS A 63 25.61 48.43 9.08
CA CYS A 63 24.54 47.90 8.25
C CYS A 63 23.60 49.04 7.81
N LYS A 64 23.50 49.30 6.49
CA LYS A 64 22.58 50.34 5.95
C LYS A 64 21.10 50.02 6.22
N SER A 65 20.79 48.74 6.39
CA SER A 65 19.49 48.22 6.82
C SER A 65 19.72 46.85 7.48
N PRO A 66 18.75 46.31 8.25
CA PRO A 66 18.96 45.04 8.96
C PRO A 66 19.35 43.84 8.07
N GLN A 67 18.91 43.83 6.81
CA GLN A 67 19.21 42.75 5.84
C GLN A 67 20.49 42.98 5.02
N ASN A 68 21.06 44.18 5.08
CA ASN A 68 22.25 44.54 4.30
C ASN A 68 23.53 44.15 5.07
N PRO A 69 24.56 43.66 4.37
CA PRO A 69 25.89 43.52 4.93
C PRO A 69 26.42 44.86 5.45
N PRO A 70 27.32 44.85 6.45
CA PRO A 70 27.93 46.06 6.96
C PRO A 70 28.86 46.68 5.90
N ASP A 71 28.92 48.01 5.85
CA ASP A 71 29.91 48.72 5.05
C ASP A 71 31.30 48.59 5.69
N ILE A 72 31.98 47.50 5.36
CA ILE A 72 33.27 47.13 5.95
C ILE A 72 34.38 48.16 5.63
N ASN A 73 34.30 48.86 4.49
CA ASN A 73 35.26 49.91 4.15
C ASN A 73 35.17 51.06 5.15
N GLU A 74 33.94 51.49 5.44
CA GLU A 74 33.68 52.57 6.39
C GLU A 74 34.06 52.17 7.82
N ALA A 75 33.77 50.93 8.23
CA ALA A 75 34.16 50.40 9.54
C ALA A 75 35.69 50.39 9.71
N VAL A 76 36.42 49.87 8.71
CA VAL A 76 37.89 49.82 8.73
C VAL A 76 38.50 51.23 8.66
N ARG A 77 37.93 52.14 7.86
CA ARG A 77 38.37 53.55 7.79
C ARG A 77 38.27 54.23 9.16
N LYS A 78 37.13 54.08 9.83
CA LYS A 78 36.91 54.61 11.20
C LYS A 78 37.92 54.02 12.18
N ALA A 79 38.23 52.72 12.07
CA ALA A 79 39.25 52.08 12.91
C ALA A 79 40.65 52.70 12.69
N ILE A 80 41.03 52.94 11.43
CA ILE A 80 42.31 53.55 11.06
C ILE A 80 42.42 54.99 11.58
N GLU A 81 41.35 55.78 11.48
CA GLU A 81 41.34 57.17 11.94
C GLU A 81 41.52 57.26 13.46
N GLU A 82 40.76 56.46 14.20
CA GLU A 82 40.78 56.47 15.66
C GLU A 82 42.12 55.95 16.22
N VAL A 83 42.73 54.93 15.59
CA VAL A 83 44.00 54.38 16.08
C VAL A 83 45.16 55.34 15.85
N LYS A 84 45.12 56.11 14.75
CA LYS A 84 46.08 57.18 14.46
C LYS A 84 45.95 58.38 15.40
N MET A 85 44.84 58.49 16.14
CA MET A 85 44.70 59.44 17.25
C MET A 85 45.25 58.88 18.58
N GLY A 86 45.87 57.70 18.56
CA GLY A 86 46.40 57.03 19.75
C GLY A 86 45.36 56.25 20.54
N LYS A 87 44.14 56.08 20.03
CA LYS A 87 43.09 55.36 20.75
C LYS A 87 43.25 53.84 20.65
N ARG A 88 42.71 53.14 21.65
CA ARG A 88 42.59 51.69 21.69
C ARG A 88 41.19 51.26 21.28
N ILE A 89 41.14 50.42 20.25
CA ILE A 89 39.91 50.06 19.55
C ILE A 89 39.67 48.57 19.68
N LEU A 90 38.44 48.20 20.00
CA LEU A 90 37.93 46.85 19.83
C LEU A 90 37.15 46.80 18.51
N PHE A 91 37.59 46.00 17.55
CA PHE A 91 36.93 45.83 16.25
C PHE A 91 36.28 44.44 16.19
N VAL A 92 34.97 44.36 16.45
CA VAL A 92 34.26 43.11 16.75
C VAL A 92 33.35 42.66 15.61
N SER A 93 33.02 41.36 15.61
CA SER A 93 32.20 40.67 14.59
C SER A 93 32.85 40.58 13.20
N PHE A 94 34.14 40.86 13.09
CA PHE A 94 34.86 40.67 11.83
C PHE A 94 34.98 39.19 11.43
N SER A 95 35.03 38.25 12.38
CA SER A 95 34.90 36.81 12.08
C SER A 95 33.62 36.47 11.33
N GLU A 96 32.53 37.14 11.68
CA GLU A 96 31.22 36.92 11.06
C GLU A 96 31.13 37.50 9.66
N TYR A 97 31.85 38.60 9.39
CA TYR A 97 32.05 39.09 8.02
C TYR A 97 32.94 38.11 7.21
N MET A 98 34.07 37.69 7.77
CA MET A 98 34.97 36.69 7.15
C MET A 98 34.25 35.38 6.83
N ARG A 99 33.20 35.05 7.58
CA ARG A 99 32.40 33.84 7.39
C ARG A 99 31.71 33.82 6.03
N PHE A 100 31.09 34.92 5.62
CA PHE A 100 30.21 34.97 4.45
C PHE A 100 30.83 35.63 3.21
N PHE A 101 31.86 36.48 3.35
CA PHE A 101 32.38 37.29 2.24
C PHE A 101 33.80 36.90 1.86
N GLU A 102 34.05 36.61 0.57
CA GLU A 102 35.38 36.19 0.06
C GLU A 102 36.43 37.32 0.05
N ASN A 103 36.00 38.58 0.02
CA ASN A 103 36.91 39.74 0.02
C ASN A 103 37.54 40.03 1.40
N TYR A 104 37.32 39.17 2.40
CA TYR A 104 37.87 39.34 3.74
C TYR A 104 39.40 39.39 3.80
N GLU A 105 40.10 38.67 2.91
CA GLU A 105 41.57 38.69 2.84
C GLU A 105 42.11 40.09 2.55
N HIS A 106 41.40 40.88 1.73
CA HIS A 106 41.76 42.27 1.45
C HIS A 106 41.74 43.12 2.71
N PHE A 107 40.73 42.96 3.55
CA PHE A 107 40.60 43.71 4.80
C PHE A 107 41.55 43.21 5.89
N LEU A 108 41.83 41.90 5.95
CA LEU A 108 42.91 41.37 6.78
C LEU A 108 44.26 41.98 6.39
N ALA A 109 44.55 42.10 5.09
CA ALA A 109 45.74 42.75 4.59
C ALA A 109 45.80 44.22 5.02
N ILE A 110 44.72 44.99 4.84
CA ILE A 110 44.65 46.39 5.29
C ILE A 110 44.93 46.49 6.79
N LEU A 111 44.18 45.76 7.62
CA LEU A 111 44.29 45.78 9.08
C LEU A 111 45.70 45.39 9.55
N SER A 112 46.31 44.38 8.93
CA SER A 112 47.65 43.91 9.28
C SER A 112 48.77 44.91 8.89
N ASN A 113 48.53 45.76 7.89
CA ASN A 113 49.50 46.70 7.31
C ASN A 113 49.40 48.11 7.91
N ILE A 114 48.45 48.36 8.83
CA ILE A 114 48.32 49.67 9.49
C ILE A 114 49.63 50.02 10.19
N GLN A 115 50.11 51.25 9.97
CA GLN A 115 51.25 51.80 10.69
C GLN A 115 50.85 53.10 11.40
N ILE A 116 51.29 53.24 12.65
CA ILE A 116 51.14 54.45 13.46
C ILE A 116 52.51 54.92 13.97
N ASP A 117 52.59 56.17 14.43
CA ASP A 117 53.75 56.63 15.18
C ASP A 117 53.80 55.85 16.51
N PRO A 118 54.90 55.13 16.82
CA PRO A 118 55.04 54.40 18.09
C PRO A 118 54.80 55.25 19.34
N ARG A 119 54.95 56.59 19.25
CA ARG A 119 54.66 57.54 20.34
C ARG A 119 53.17 57.65 20.67
N GLN A 120 52.28 57.41 19.71
CA GLN A 120 50.83 57.52 19.89
C GLN A 120 50.24 56.32 20.64
N ASN A 121 50.92 55.18 20.62
CA ASN A 121 50.54 53.93 21.30
C ASN A 121 49.09 53.43 21.07
N GLY A 122 48.48 53.76 19.92
CA GLY A 122 47.18 53.22 19.54
C GLY A 122 47.22 51.69 19.32
N ARG A 123 46.08 51.02 19.52
CA ARG A 123 45.91 49.58 19.29
C ARG A 123 44.57 49.25 18.65
N ILE A 124 44.53 48.21 17.83
CA ILE A 124 43.29 47.62 17.31
C ILE A 124 43.27 46.15 17.69
N TYR A 125 42.35 45.75 18.54
CA TYR A 125 42.10 44.35 18.88
C TYR A 125 40.98 43.81 18.00
N VAL A 126 41.30 42.76 17.23
CA VAL A 126 40.39 42.10 16.27
C VAL A 126 40.19 40.65 16.72
N PRO A 127 39.22 40.37 17.61
CA PRO A 127 38.91 39.01 17.99
C PRO A 127 38.20 38.27 16.84
N LEU A 128 38.59 37.02 16.61
CA LEU A 128 38.15 36.17 15.51
C LEU A 128 37.64 34.83 16.04
N LEU A 129 36.32 34.66 16.10
CA LEU A 129 35.68 33.42 16.57
C LEU A 129 35.59 32.36 15.45
N PHE A 130 35.99 31.12 15.74
CA PHE A 130 35.93 29.97 14.82
C PHE A 130 36.37 30.34 13.41
N SER A 131 37.58 30.89 13.32
CA SER A 131 38.11 31.51 12.10
C SER A 131 39.59 31.19 11.88
N LYS A 132 40.18 30.34 12.72
CA LYS A 132 41.60 29.97 12.67
C LYS A 132 42.03 29.49 11.29
N THR A 133 41.31 28.57 10.65
CA THR A 133 41.71 28.04 9.33
C THR A 133 41.73 29.13 8.26
N LYS A 134 40.63 29.91 8.14
CA LYS A 134 40.56 31.05 7.20
C LYS A 134 41.65 32.08 7.46
N PHE A 135 41.90 32.40 8.73
CA PHE A 135 42.95 33.32 9.12
C PHE A 135 44.35 32.77 8.78
N GLN A 136 44.62 31.50 9.06
CA GLN A 136 45.91 30.86 8.78
C GLN A 136 46.23 30.81 7.28
N VAL A 137 45.23 30.60 6.42
CA VAL A 137 45.40 30.69 4.96
C VAL A 137 45.94 32.07 4.55
N PHE A 138 45.37 33.14 5.10
CA PHE A 138 45.88 34.49 4.90
C PHE A 138 47.26 34.70 5.56
N TRP A 139 47.41 34.33 6.83
CA TRP A 139 48.59 34.60 7.64
C TRP A 139 49.85 33.92 7.09
N ASN A 140 49.70 32.74 6.49
CA ASN A 140 50.80 32.02 5.85
C ASN A 140 51.27 32.65 4.54
N LYS A 141 50.45 33.49 3.89
CA LYS A 141 50.85 34.24 2.68
C LYS A 141 51.81 35.40 3.01
N ILE A 142 51.92 35.83 4.27
CA ILE A 142 52.81 36.91 4.68
C ILE A 142 54.28 36.44 4.62
N PRO A 143 55.19 37.19 3.96
CA PRO A 143 56.61 36.86 3.92
C PRO A 143 57.27 36.80 5.30
N LEU A 144 58.23 35.89 5.49
CA LEU A 144 58.94 35.70 6.77
C LEU A 144 59.69 36.97 7.24
N SER A 145 60.19 37.78 6.30
CA SER A 145 60.88 39.04 6.59
C SER A 145 59.93 40.07 7.23
N GLU A 146 58.68 40.13 6.77
CA GLU A 146 57.66 41.01 7.34
C GLU A 146 57.09 40.45 8.64
N PHE A 147 57.01 39.11 8.75
CA PHE A 147 56.48 38.43 9.93
C PHE A 147 57.22 38.78 11.22
N GLN A 148 58.56 38.90 11.18
CA GLN A 148 59.34 39.26 12.38
C GLN A 148 58.90 40.59 13.00
N SER A 149 58.49 41.54 12.16
CA SER A 149 57.99 42.85 12.60
C SER A 149 56.55 42.82 13.15
N ARG A 150 55.82 41.71 12.93
CA ARG A 150 54.40 41.50 13.26
C ARG A 150 54.18 40.31 14.20
N ARG A 151 55.24 39.79 14.83
CA ARG A 151 55.23 38.52 15.57
C ARG A 151 54.22 38.47 16.74
N LYS A 152 53.98 39.61 17.41
CA LYS A 152 52.98 39.75 18.49
C LYS A 152 51.59 40.18 17.98
N SER A 153 51.38 40.24 16.66
CA SER A 153 50.12 40.69 16.05
C SER A 153 49.05 39.60 15.92
N ALA A 154 49.34 38.34 16.28
CA ALA A 154 48.39 37.25 16.24
C ALA A 154 48.53 36.35 17.47
N ILE A 155 47.52 36.37 18.34
CA ILE A 155 47.41 35.55 19.55
C ILE A 155 46.36 34.47 19.28
N GLU A 156 46.67 33.24 19.63
CA GLU A 156 45.76 32.10 19.58
C GLU A 156 45.42 31.66 21.00
N ILE A 157 44.13 31.68 21.33
CA ILE A 157 43.63 31.17 22.60
C ILE A 157 43.53 29.66 22.50
N ILE A 158 44.22 28.95 23.38
CA ILE A 158 44.05 27.52 23.56
C ILE A 158 42.62 27.30 24.09
N PRO A 159 41.74 26.64 23.32
CA PRO A 159 40.32 26.56 23.65
C PRO A 159 40.13 25.79 24.97
N SER A 160 39.37 26.37 25.88
CA SER A 160 39.05 25.76 27.18
C SER A 160 38.01 24.64 27.08
N ALA A 161 37.27 24.58 25.97
CA ALA A 161 36.31 23.53 25.65
C ALA A 161 36.21 23.33 24.12
N VAL A 162 35.80 22.13 23.71
CA VAL A 162 35.40 21.85 22.32
C VAL A 162 33.90 22.09 22.20
N GLU A 163 33.49 23.06 21.40
CA GLU A 163 32.10 23.42 21.16
C GLU A 163 31.78 23.30 19.67
N ASP A 164 30.58 22.83 19.33
CA ASP A 164 30.09 22.71 17.95
C ASP A 164 29.08 23.84 17.68
N MET A 165 29.44 24.73 16.75
CA MET A 165 28.55 25.78 16.27
C MET A 165 28.11 25.44 14.85
N ARG A 166 26.80 25.52 14.58
CA ARG A 166 26.25 25.32 13.23
C ARG A 166 25.37 26.48 12.85
N ILE A 167 25.57 26.98 11.65
CA ILE A 167 24.82 28.11 11.13
C ILE A 167 24.01 27.64 9.95
N TYR A 168 22.73 27.95 10.00
CA TYR A 168 21.75 27.65 8.98
C TYR A 168 21.27 28.98 8.43
N VAL A 169 21.43 29.21 7.14
CA VAL A 169 21.00 30.45 6.49
C VAL A 169 19.85 30.15 5.54
N THR A 170 18.79 30.93 5.62
CA THR A 170 17.61 30.77 4.77
C THR A 170 17.06 32.11 4.30
N ASN A 171 16.28 32.06 3.23
CA ASN A 171 15.42 33.12 2.74
C ASN A 171 13.92 32.80 2.95
N MET A 172 13.59 31.68 3.59
CA MET A 172 12.23 31.27 3.93
C MET A 172 11.74 32.03 5.16
N ASP A 173 10.87 33.02 4.96
CA ASP A 173 10.30 33.85 6.03
C ASP A 173 9.33 33.07 6.94
N ASP A 174 8.57 32.15 6.34
CA ASP A 174 7.66 31.22 7.00
C ASP A 174 8.36 30.18 7.90
N ILE A 175 9.70 30.04 7.83
CA ILE A 175 10.44 29.11 8.72
C ILE A 175 10.31 29.48 10.19
N SER A 176 10.03 30.76 10.47
CA SER A 176 9.91 31.28 11.83
C SER A 176 8.72 30.69 12.59
N GLU A 177 7.72 30.19 11.87
CA GLU A 177 6.56 29.48 12.42
C GLU A 177 6.97 28.19 13.15
N PHE A 178 8.13 27.61 12.77
CA PHE A 178 8.65 26.39 13.38
C PHE A 178 9.49 26.62 14.63
N SER A 179 9.75 27.88 15.01
CA SER A 179 10.60 28.22 16.15
C SER A 179 10.18 27.55 17.46
N GLY A 180 8.88 27.33 17.66
CA GLY A 180 8.35 26.62 18.85
C GLY A 180 8.71 25.13 18.94
N PHE A 181 9.07 24.50 17.81
CA PHE A 181 9.48 23.09 17.77
C PHE A 181 10.98 22.89 17.95
N ILE A 182 11.77 23.95 17.79
CA ILE A 182 13.21 23.89 17.80
C ILE A 182 13.73 24.24 19.20
N ARG A 183 14.25 23.24 19.91
CA ARG A 183 14.99 23.47 21.15
C ARG A 183 16.44 23.85 20.83
N ASP A 184 17.03 24.68 21.67
CA ASP A 184 18.46 25.03 21.62
C ASP A 184 18.93 25.63 20.29
N CYS A 185 18.11 26.50 19.69
CA CYS A 185 18.46 27.27 18.50
C CYS A 185 18.21 28.76 18.69
N LEU A 186 19.15 29.58 18.23
CA LEU A 186 19.01 31.02 18.14
C LEU A 186 18.48 31.40 16.76
N PHE A 187 17.33 32.07 16.73
CA PHE A 187 16.73 32.56 15.51
C PHE A 187 16.97 34.06 15.33
N PHE A 188 17.58 34.44 14.21
CA PHE A 188 17.83 35.84 13.85
C PHE A 188 17.04 36.20 12.59
N LYS A 189 16.23 37.25 12.67
CA LYS A 189 15.41 37.74 11.55
C LYS A 189 16.20 38.58 10.54
N SER A 190 17.43 38.97 10.88
CA SER A 190 18.26 39.84 10.07
C SER A 190 19.76 39.60 10.32
N TYR A 191 20.60 40.01 9.37
CA TYR A 191 22.05 39.88 9.51
C TYR A 191 22.62 40.87 10.54
N GLN A 192 21.99 42.04 10.69
CA GLN A 192 22.34 42.99 11.73
C GLN A 192 22.12 42.40 13.14
N ASP A 193 20.96 41.81 13.41
CA ASP A 193 20.67 41.17 14.71
C ASP A 193 21.67 40.04 15.03
N TYR A 194 22.07 39.30 13.98
CA TYR A 194 23.08 38.27 14.07
C TYR A 194 24.46 38.84 14.45
N LEU A 195 24.89 39.95 13.85
CA LEU A 195 26.15 40.63 14.22
C LEU A 195 26.09 41.18 15.65
N GLU A 196 24.97 41.80 16.02
CA GLU A 196 24.75 42.32 17.38
C GLU A 196 24.85 41.23 18.45
N PHE A 197 24.43 40.00 18.14
CA PHE A 197 24.56 38.88 19.06
C PHE A 197 26.02 38.58 19.39
N PHE A 198 26.90 38.52 18.38
CA PHE A 198 28.34 38.30 18.60
C PHE A 198 29.07 39.50 19.19
N GLU A 199 28.45 40.68 19.18
CA GLU A 199 28.96 41.89 19.84
C GLU A 199 28.65 41.93 21.35
N ARG A 200 27.73 41.10 21.84
CA ARG A 200 27.34 41.04 23.25
C ARG A 200 28.33 40.21 24.09
N THR A 201 28.36 40.49 25.39
CA THR A 201 29.22 39.80 26.39
C THR A 201 28.44 38.77 27.21
N LEU A 202 27.32 38.28 26.68
CA LEU A 202 26.40 37.35 27.32
C LEU A 202 25.97 36.29 26.30
N PHE A 203 26.29 35.03 26.58
CA PHE A 203 25.78 33.88 25.85
C PHE A 203 25.08 32.94 26.83
N PRO A 204 24.17 32.07 26.36
CA PRO A 204 23.59 31.02 27.19
C PRO A 204 24.70 30.08 27.69
N GLU A 205 25.03 30.11 28.98
CA GLU A 205 26.16 29.36 29.59
C GLU A 205 26.04 27.82 29.48
N HIS A 206 24.89 27.31 29.05
CA HIS A 206 24.52 25.89 29.02
C HIS A 206 24.56 25.25 27.62
N MET A 207 24.87 25.99 26.54
CA MET A 207 24.85 25.43 25.18
C MET A 207 26.23 24.89 24.74
N ILE A 208 26.45 23.58 24.91
CA ILE A 208 27.62 22.87 24.37
C ILE A 208 27.55 22.75 22.82
N LYS A 209 26.33 22.82 22.27
CA LYS A 209 26.06 22.86 20.83
C LYS A 209 25.21 24.07 20.52
N LEU A 210 25.71 24.98 19.69
CA LEU A 210 25.00 26.19 19.30
C LEU A 210 24.47 26.06 17.87
N ARG A 211 23.15 26.01 17.71
CA ARG A 211 22.51 26.08 16.39
C ARG A 211 21.99 27.48 16.14
N ILE A 212 22.34 28.08 15.02
CA ILE A 212 21.85 29.39 14.61
C ILE A 212 21.05 29.25 13.34
N LEU A 213 19.85 29.81 13.31
CA LEU A 213 19.03 29.96 12.11
C LEU A 213 18.92 31.45 11.75
N LEU A 214 19.58 31.85 10.66
CA LEU A 214 19.65 33.22 10.16
C LEU A 214 18.73 33.38 8.93
N LEU A 215 17.69 34.17 9.08
CA LEU A 215 16.88 34.66 7.97
C LEU A 215 17.59 35.85 7.31
N SER A 216 18.20 35.62 6.15
CA SER A 216 18.81 36.68 5.35
C SER A 216 18.82 36.35 3.87
N TYR A 217 18.08 37.12 3.09
CA TYR A 217 18.05 37.00 1.63
C TYR A 217 19.44 37.26 1.02
N THR A 218 20.14 38.29 1.50
CA THR A 218 21.45 38.69 0.98
C THR A 218 22.51 37.62 1.22
N ILE A 219 22.61 37.12 2.46
CA ILE A 219 23.59 36.09 2.79
C ILE A 219 23.24 34.78 2.10
N SER A 220 21.96 34.37 2.09
CA SER A 220 21.51 33.17 1.37
C SER A 220 21.90 33.19 -0.11
N LYS A 221 21.82 34.35 -0.76
CA LYS A 221 22.20 34.51 -2.18
C LYS A 221 23.70 34.39 -2.46
N ILE A 222 24.55 34.78 -1.50
CA ILE A 222 26.02 34.80 -1.65
C ILE A 222 26.64 33.45 -1.25
N LEU A 223 25.97 32.69 -0.38
CA LEU A 223 26.41 31.34 -0.03
C LEU A 223 26.40 30.44 -1.26
N LYS A 224 27.60 29.98 -1.63
CA LYS A 224 27.81 28.88 -2.58
C LYS A 224 27.49 27.55 -1.89
N ASP A 225 27.16 26.52 -2.66
CA ASP A 225 26.83 25.18 -2.15
C ASP A 225 27.99 24.45 -1.43
N SER A 226 29.18 25.06 -1.41
CA SER A 226 30.32 24.56 -0.65
C SER A 226 30.11 24.75 0.85
N LYS A 227 30.17 23.64 1.61
CA LYS A 227 30.27 23.69 3.08
C LYS A 227 31.50 24.49 3.49
N LEU A 228 31.30 25.62 4.17
CA LEU A 228 32.38 26.33 4.84
C LEU A 228 32.69 25.58 6.12
N GLU A 229 33.95 25.17 6.31
CA GLU A 229 34.32 24.19 7.35
C GLU A 229 34.37 24.79 8.76
N ASP A 230 34.66 26.09 8.93
CA ASP A 230 34.84 26.72 10.24
C ASP A 230 33.96 27.96 10.48
N PRO A 231 32.89 27.85 11.30
CA PRO A 231 32.14 26.65 11.60
C PRO A 231 31.26 26.25 10.40
N THR A 232 30.60 25.10 10.49
CA THR A 232 29.74 24.60 9.41
C THR A 232 28.58 25.56 9.14
N VAL A 233 28.56 26.11 7.91
CA VAL A 233 27.44 26.90 7.39
C VAL A 233 26.66 26.06 6.37
N ASN A 234 25.36 25.86 6.62
CA ASN A 234 24.45 25.17 5.70
C ASN A 234 23.40 26.15 5.17
N LYS A 235 23.12 26.06 3.88
CA LYS A 235 22.00 26.76 3.26
C LYS A 235 20.73 25.92 3.41
N ILE A 236 19.62 26.58 3.78
CA ILE A 236 18.27 26.01 3.75
C ILE A 236 17.48 26.77 2.69
N GLU A 237 17.25 26.10 1.57
CA GLU A 237 16.57 26.66 0.40
C GLU A 237 15.08 26.34 0.39
N ASN A 238 14.70 25.22 1.01
CA ASN A 238 13.34 24.71 1.06
C ASN A 238 13.12 23.81 2.28
N TYR A 239 11.87 23.42 2.51
CA TYR A 239 11.46 22.55 3.61
C TYR A 239 12.15 21.17 3.62
N LYS A 240 12.46 20.60 2.45
CA LYS A 240 13.23 19.36 2.38
C LYS A 240 14.63 19.56 2.95
N SER A 241 15.36 20.57 2.47
CA SER A 241 16.69 20.91 2.98
C SER A 241 16.66 21.30 4.45
N PHE A 242 15.54 21.84 4.95
CA PHE A 242 15.36 22.11 6.37
C PHE A 242 15.33 20.82 7.18
N LEU A 243 14.49 19.86 6.81
CA LEU A 243 14.44 18.54 7.45
C LEU A 243 15.77 17.78 7.34
N GLU A 244 16.41 17.79 6.16
CA GLU A 244 17.66 17.09 5.90
C GLU A 244 18.87 17.72 6.63
N HIS A 245 19.05 19.04 6.55
CA HIS A 245 20.25 19.69 7.11
C HIS A 245 20.11 20.07 8.59
N PHE A 246 18.91 20.49 9.03
CA PHE A 246 18.69 20.96 10.39
C PHE A 246 18.36 19.81 11.36
N PHE A 247 17.55 18.85 10.90
CA PHE A 247 17.09 17.71 11.70
C PHE A 247 17.77 16.38 11.35
N ASP A 248 18.65 16.34 10.34
CA ASP A 248 19.36 15.13 9.88
C ASP A 248 18.40 14.00 9.44
N VAL A 249 17.25 14.39 8.88
CA VAL A 249 16.21 13.45 8.42
C VAL A 249 16.40 13.16 6.94
N LYS A 250 16.67 11.91 6.57
CA LYS A 250 16.81 11.51 5.17
C LYS A 250 15.45 11.33 4.51
N ILE A 251 15.16 12.10 3.46
CA ILE A 251 13.89 12.03 2.73
C ILE A 251 14.13 11.83 1.23
N SER A 252 13.71 10.68 0.71
CA SER A 252 13.91 10.32 -0.70
C SER A 252 12.90 10.97 -1.65
N ILE A 253 11.89 11.68 -1.13
CA ILE A 253 10.93 12.43 -1.94
C ILE A 253 11.65 13.65 -2.56
N PRO A 254 11.61 13.84 -3.89
CA PRO A 254 12.16 15.04 -4.51
C PRO A 254 11.33 16.27 -4.11
N TYR A 255 11.99 17.41 -3.87
CA TYR A 255 11.29 18.66 -3.61
C TYR A 255 10.84 19.29 -4.93
N LYS A 256 9.57 19.71 -4.99
CA LYS A 256 8.96 20.46 -6.08
C LYS A 256 8.33 21.72 -5.51
N GLU A 257 8.55 22.87 -6.14
CA GLU A 257 8.11 24.16 -5.59
C GLU A 257 6.58 24.28 -5.58
N GLU A 258 5.91 23.68 -6.57
CA GLU A 258 4.46 23.56 -6.64
C GLU A 258 3.85 22.73 -5.48
N GLU A 259 4.67 21.92 -4.80
CA GLU A 259 4.29 21.10 -3.64
C GLU A 259 4.72 21.74 -2.30
N LYS A 260 5.16 23.00 -2.30
CA LYS A 260 5.66 23.72 -1.09
C LYS A 260 4.70 23.62 0.10
N SER A 261 3.39 23.73 -0.13
CA SER A 261 2.37 23.64 0.91
C SER A 261 2.33 22.26 1.58
N TYR A 262 2.49 21.17 0.83
CA TYR A 262 2.56 19.82 1.37
C TYR A 262 3.85 19.60 2.15
N TRP A 263 4.97 20.12 1.68
CA TRP A 263 6.24 20.06 2.42
C TRP A 263 6.21 20.86 3.73
N LYS A 264 5.53 22.02 3.74
CA LYS A 264 5.30 22.79 4.97
C LYS A 264 4.51 21.94 5.98
N LYS A 265 3.35 21.42 5.56
CA LYS A 265 2.50 20.56 6.42
C LYS A 265 3.24 19.30 6.88
N LEU A 266 4.05 18.69 6.01
CA LEU A 266 4.91 17.56 6.38
C LEU A 266 5.86 17.93 7.51
N THR A 267 6.51 19.10 7.41
CA THR A 267 7.44 19.59 8.44
C THR A 267 6.70 19.81 9.77
N GLU A 268 5.51 20.41 9.73
CA GLU A 268 4.68 20.63 10.93
C GLU A 268 4.28 19.32 11.61
N ASP A 269 3.78 18.36 10.84
CA ASP A 269 3.32 17.06 11.33
C ASP A 269 4.50 16.20 11.84
N PHE A 270 5.64 16.24 11.16
CA PHE A 270 6.85 15.52 11.57
C PHE A 270 7.36 16.01 12.92
N LEU A 271 7.45 17.33 13.09
CA LEU A 271 7.97 17.96 14.31
C LEU A 271 6.99 17.86 15.48
N SER A 272 5.69 18.03 15.24
CA SER A 272 4.67 17.92 16.30
C SER A 272 4.60 16.50 16.89
N ARG A 273 4.83 15.47 16.07
CA ARG A 273 4.89 14.06 16.50
C ARG A 273 6.21 13.67 17.15
N LYS A 274 7.23 14.55 17.14
CA LYS A 274 8.59 14.28 17.65
C LYS A 274 9.20 13.02 17.04
N SER A 275 8.95 12.81 15.75
CA SER A 275 9.52 11.66 15.03
C SER A 275 11.02 11.91 14.80
N ASN A 276 11.83 10.85 14.88
CA ASN A 276 13.26 10.96 14.59
C ASN A 276 13.59 10.49 13.16
N GLU A 277 12.82 9.53 12.66
CA GLU A 277 13.00 8.95 11.32
C GLU A 277 11.76 9.17 10.44
N PHE A 278 11.99 9.39 9.14
CA PHE A 278 10.89 9.61 8.19
C PHE A 278 9.96 8.40 8.06
N GLU A 279 10.52 7.18 8.08
CA GLU A 279 9.73 5.94 8.00
C GLU A 279 8.88 5.69 9.27
N GLU A 280 9.41 6.05 10.44
CA GLU A 280 8.66 6.04 11.69
C GLU A 280 7.47 7.01 11.63
N PHE A 281 7.70 8.22 11.10
CA PHE A 281 6.65 9.20 10.88
C PHE A 281 5.54 8.67 9.96
N LEU A 282 5.89 8.08 8.82
CA LEU A 282 4.90 7.54 7.86
C LEU A 282 4.03 6.46 8.51
N ARG A 283 4.65 5.50 9.20
CA ARG A 283 3.95 4.45 9.95
C ARG A 283 3.00 5.01 11.01
N SER A 284 3.45 6.02 11.75
CA SER A 284 2.65 6.73 12.76
C SER A 284 1.50 7.53 12.14
N TYR A 285 1.74 8.20 11.01
CA TYR A 285 0.74 9.01 10.32
C TYR A 285 -0.41 8.13 9.80
N PHE A 286 -0.08 7.03 9.14
CA PHE A 286 -1.07 6.11 8.61
C PHE A 286 -1.56 5.07 9.62
N ASN A 287 -1.01 5.03 10.84
CA ASN A 287 -1.33 4.03 11.87
C ASN A 287 -1.20 2.59 11.34
N VAL A 288 0.00 2.25 10.85
CA VAL A 288 0.36 0.92 10.34
C VAL A 288 1.73 0.50 10.85
N LYS A 289 2.01 -0.81 10.87
CA LYS A 289 3.32 -1.35 11.28
C LYS A 289 4.35 -1.32 10.15
N GLU A 290 3.88 -1.51 8.93
CA GLU A 290 4.70 -1.58 7.71
C GLU A 290 3.85 -1.14 6.51
N PHE A 291 4.51 -0.87 5.39
CA PHE A 291 3.82 -0.59 4.14
C PHE A 291 3.26 -1.89 3.54
N LEU A 292 1.95 -1.92 3.32
CA LEU A 292 1.24 -3.00 2.65
C LEU A 292 0.30 -2.41 1.59
N HIS A 293 0.02 -3.15 0.53
CA HIS A 293 -0.79 -2.67 -0.60
C HIS A 293 -2.20 -2.22 -0.18
N ASP A 294 -2.77 -2.86 0.83
CA ASP A 294 -4.11 -2.58 1.36
C ASP A 294 -4.21 -1.21 2.05
N ILE A 295 -3.08 -0.54 2.34
CA ILE A 295 -3.08 0.83 2.87
C ILE A 295 -3.80 1.81 1.94
N PHE A 296 -3.82 1.54 0.63
CA PHE A 296 -4.54 2.34 -0.36
C PHE A 296 -6.06 2.28 -0.18
N SER A 297 -6.59 1.35 0.62
CA SER A 297 -7.99 1.39 1.06
C SER A 297 -8.37 2.68 1.82
N LYS A 298 -7.37 3.39 2.36
CA LYS A 298 -7.57 4.67 3.05
C LYS A 298 -7.71 5.84 2.08
N TRP A 299 -7.39 5.66 0.80
CA TRP A 299 -7.23 6.74 -0.19
C TRP A 299 -8.40 7.74 -0.23
N GLN A 300 -9.63 7.25 -0.30
CA GLN A 300 -10.82 8.11 -0.38
C GLN A 300 -11.06 8.92 0.89
N ARG A 301 -10.56 8.47 2.05
CA ARG A 301 -10.71 9.15 3.35
C ARG A 301 -9.60 10.16 3.63
N LEU A 302 -8.53 10.16 2.83
CA LEU A 302 -7.41 11.07 2.98
C LEU A 302 -7.71 12.41 2.29
N ASP A 303 -7.22 13.50 2.90
CA ASP A 303 -7.11 14.79 2.24
C ASP A 303 -5.95 14.78 1.22
N ASP A 304 -5.82 15.86 0.43
CA ASP A 304 -4.79 15.95 -0.60
C ASP A 304 -3.37 15.76 -0.06
N PHE A 305 -3.10 16.26 1.15
CA PHE A 305 -1.82 16.03 1.82
C PHE A 305 -1.60 14.55 2.16
N GLY A 306 -2.59 13.87 2.73
CA GLY A 306 -2.52 12.44 3.03
C GLY A 306 -2.36 11.59 1.77
N ARG A 307 -3.04 11.95 0.67
CA ARG A 307 -2.89 11.30 -0.65
C ARG A 307 -1.50 11.52 -1.24
N TRP A 308 -1.01 12.76 -1.22
CA TRP A 308 0.37 13.10 -1.63
C TRP A 308 1.39 12.30 -0.82
N LEU A 309 1.22 12.21 0.50
CA LEU A 309 2.14 11.49 1.37
C LEU A 309 2.11 9.98 1.10
N LEU A 310 0.91 9.39 0.96
CA LEU A 310 0.76 7.97 0.70
C LEU A 310 1.30 7.58 -0.68
N PHE A 311 1.02 8.40 -1.69
CA PHE A 311 1.55 8.24 -3.04
C PHE A 311 3.07 8.22 -3.05
N ASN A 312 3.71 9.21 -2.39
CA ASN A 312 5.16 9.29 -2.34
C ASN A 312 5.78 8.15 -1.51
N TRP A 313 5.14 7.73 -0.42
CA TRP A 313 5.58 6.53 0.32
C TRP A 313 5.55 5.30 -0.59
N GLY A 314 4.46 5.08 -1.32
CA GLY A 314 4.35 3.98 -2.28
C GLY A 314 5.44 4.04 -3.36
N LYS A 315 5.75 5.22 -3.92
CA LYS A 315 6.84 5.37 -4.90
C LYS A 315 8.21 5.08 -4.30
N MET A 316 8.44 5.41 -3.04
CA MET A 316 9.69 5.07 -2.34
C MET A 316 9.84 3.57 -2.16
N GLU A 317 8.79 2.89 -1.70
CA GLU A 317 8.77 1.44 -1.53
C GLU A 317 8.98 0.70 -2.84
N VAL A 318 8.34 1.15 -3.93
CA VAL A 318 8.54 0.58 -5.28
C VAL A 318 9.99 0.71 -5.74
N LYS A 319 10.65 1.85 -5.47
CA LYS A 319 12.06 2.04 -5.80
C LYS A 319 13.00 1.17 -4.96
N GLY A 320 12.64 0.92 -3.70
CA GLY A 320 13.41 0.07 -2.78
C GLY A 320 13.19 -1.43 -2.97
N ASN A 321 12.09 -1.83 -3.62
CA ASN A 321 11.66 -3.22 -3.74
C ASN A 321 11.27 -3.58 -5.19
N ALA A 322 12.18 -4.24 -5.89
CA ALA A 322 11.97 -4.65 -7.29
C ALA A 322 10.78 -5.61 -7.48
N GLU A 323 10.46 -6.45 -6.49
CA GLU A 323 9.29 -7.34 -6.57
C GLU A 323 7.98 -6.56 -6.45
N LEU A 324 7.95 -5.53 -5.62
CA LEU A 324 6.82 -4.61 -5.54
C LEU A 324 6.62 -3.85 -6.87
N GLY A 325 7.70 -3.47 -7.55
CA GLY A 325 7.65 -2.83 -8.86
C GLY A 325 7.05 -3.70 -9.97
N LYS A 326 7.13 -5.04 -9.87
CA LYS A 326 6.51 -5.97 -10.83
C LYS A 326 5.01 -6.09 -10.66
N LYS A 327 4.50 -5.86 -9.46
CA LYS A 327 3.06 -5.90 -9.14
C LYS A 327 2.32 -4.76 -9.82
N TYR A 328 1.01 -4.93 -10.02
CA TYR A 328 0.17 -3.96 -10.72
C TYR A 328 0.23 -2.56 -10.08
N LEU A 329 0.10 -2.47 -8.76
CA LEU A 329 0.22 -1.20 -8.03
C LEU A 329 1.59 -0.53 -8.27
N GLY A 330 2.67 -1.31 -8.27
CA GLY A 330 4.02 -0.76 -8.50
C GLY A 330 4.18 -0.22 -9.92
N GLN A 331 3.64 -0.92 -10.91
CA GLN A 331 3.61 -0.45 -12.30
C GLN A 331 2.79 0.83 -12.46
N VAL A 332 1.63 0.92 -11.80
CA VAL A 332 0.77 2.13 -11.78
C VAL A 332 1.51 3.30 -11.12
N LEU A 333 2.06 3.11 -9.91
CA LEU A 333 2.80 4.17 -9.20
C LEU A 333 4.01 4.68 -9.99
N SER A 334 4.65 3.78 -10.75
CA SER A 334 5.80 4.12 -11.60
C SER A 334 5.40 4.93 -12.83
N SER A 335 4.15 4.84 -13.32
CA SER A 335 3.66 5.63 -14.46
C SER A 335 3.06 6.98 -14.07
N CYS A 336 2.84 7.23 -12.78
CA CYS A 336 2.28 8.49 -12.30
C CYS A 336 3.37 9.51 -11.95
N GLU A 337 3.24 10.74 -12.42
CA GLU A 337 4.13 11.84 -12.03
C GLU A 337 3.69 12.53 -10.73
N ASN A 338 2.38 12.52 -10.47
CA ASN A 338 1.75 13.09 -9.29
C ASN A 338 0.57 12.22 -8.83
N PHE A 339 0.09 12.48 -7.61
CA PHE A 339 -0.93 11.65 -6.97
C PHE A 339 -2.33 11.79 -7.60
N ASN A 340 -2.62 12.89 -8.31
CA ASN A 340 -3.92 13.11 -8.98
C ASN A 340 -4.12 12.17 -10.18
N GLU A 341 -3.03 11.66 -10.76
CA GLU A 341 -3.09 10.71 -11.86
C GLU A 341 -3.41 9.29 -11.40
N LEU A 342 -3.25 9.00 -10.09
CA LEU A 342 -3.25 7.63 -9.59
C LEU A 342 -4.54 6.89 -9.92
N GLU A 343 -5.70 7.47 -9.63
CA GLU A 343 -7.00 6.86 -9.89
C GLU A 343 -7.18 6.55 -11.38
N LYS A 344 -6.87 7.52 -12.26
CA LYS A 344 -6.93 7.32 -13.70
C LYS A 344 -5.97 6.21 -14.16
N GLN A 345 -4.76 6.18 -13.63
CA GLN A 345 -3.73 5.21 -14.03
C GLN A 345 -4.02 3.79 -13.55
N ILE A 346 -4.73 3.61 -12.43
CA ILE A 346 -5.23 2.29 -12.00
C ILE A 346 -6.12 1.65 -13.07
N TRP A 347 -6.85 2.45 -13.83
CA TRP A 347 -7.68 1.95 -14.93
C TRP A 347 -6.89 1.76 -16.22
N LEU A 348 -6.03 2.70 -16.56
CA LEU A 348 -5.38 2.75 -17.88
C LEU A 348 -4.09 1.93 -17.98
N LYS A 349 -3.39 1.67 -16.88
CA LYS A 349 -2.09 0.98 -16.92
C LYS A 349 -2.17 -0.43 -17.48
N ILE A 350 -3.34 -1.07 -17.40
CA ILE A 350 -3.54 -2.43 -17.92
C ILE A 350 -3.26 -2.54 -19.44
N PHE A 351 -3.50 -1.47 -20.21
CA PHE A 351 -3.26 -1.44 -21.65
C PHE A 351 -1.78 -1.42 -22.04
N GLU A 352 -0.89 -1.10 -21.09
CA GLU A 352 0.56 -1.10 -21.29
C GLU A 352 1.20 -2.43 -20.93
N ILE A 353 0.42 -3.36 -20.36
CA ILE A 353 0.88 -4.69 -19.98
C ILE A 353 0.55 -5.65 -21.11
N THR A 354 1.56 -6.17 -21.78
CA THR A 354 1.38 -7.20 -22.82
C THR A 354 0.95 -8.52 -22.16
N ASP A 355 -0.18 -9.06 -22.62
CA ASP A 355 -0.74 -10.34 -22.16
C ASP A 355 -0.82 -10.46 -20.62
N PRO A 356 -1.62 -9.61 -19.97
CA PRO A 356 -1.69 -9.55 -18.51
C PRO A 356 -2.15 -10.88 -17.93
N LYS A 357 -1.39 -11.40 -16.96
CA LYS A 357 -1.66 -12.69 -16.31
C LYS A 357 -2.72 -12.58 -15.22
N LYS A 358 -3.23 -13.73 -14.78
CA LYS A 358 -4.24 -13.84 -13.72
C LYS A 358 -3.90 -13.05 -12.46
N GLU A 359 -2.63 -13.05 -12.04
CA GLU A 359 -2.17 -12.32 -10.85
C GLU A 359 -2.37 -10.80 -11.00
N ILE A 360 -2.12 -10.25 -12.18
CA ILE A 360 -2.34 -8.82 -12.47
C ILE A 360 -3.82 -8.47 -12.39
N PHE A 361 -4.71 -9.34 -12.90
CA PHE A 361 -6.16 -9.12 -12.81
C PHE A 361 -6.63 -9.14 -11.36
N GLU A 362 -6.14 -10.08 -10.56
CA GLU A 362 -6.47 -10.17 -9.14
C GLU A 362 -5.97 -8.95 -8.35
N GLU A 363 -4.75 -8.49 -8.61
CA GLU A 363 -4.19 -7.29 -8.00
C GLU A 363 -4.96 -6.02 -8.42
N ARG A 364 -5.30 -5.89 -9.71
CA ARG A 364 -6.10 -4.78 -10.23
C ARG A 364 -7.49 -4.75 -9.59
N ARG A 365 -8.19 -5.89 -9.53
CA ARG A 365 -9.52 -5.99 -8.89
C ARG A 365 -9.47 -5.53 -7.44
N LYS A 366 -8.56 -6.10 -6.65
CA LYS A 366 -8.36 -5.72 -5.25
C LYS A 366 -8.05 -4.24 -5.10
N LEU A 367 -7.22 -3.68 -5.98
CA LEU A 367 -6.85 -2.27 -5.93
C LEU A 367 -8.04 -1.35 -6.22
N ILE A 368 -8.79 -1.61 -7.29
CA ILE A 368 -9.98 -0.84 -7.66
C ILE A 368 -11.04 -0.92 -6.56
N GLU A 369 -11.33 -2.11 -6.04
CA GLU A 369 -12.27 -2.32 -4.95
C GLU A 369 -11.83 -1.57 -3.68
N SER A 370 -10.56 -1.69 -3.29
CA SER A 370 -10.02 -1.05 -2.09
C SER A 370 -10.04 0.48 -2.17
N MET A 371 -9.69 1.04 -3.33
CA MET A 371 -9.66 2.48 -3.55
C MET A 371 -11.02 3.06 -3.93
N SER A 372 -12.02 2.20 -4.17
CA SER A 372 -13.39 2.58 -4.55
C SER A 372 -13.40 3.63 -5.67
N THR A 373 -12.65 3.35 -6.73
CA THR A 373 -12.51 4.24 -7.90
C THR A 373 -13.38 3.75 -9.05
N ASP A 374 -13.98 4.69 -9.79
CA ASP A 374 -14.81 4.41 -10.95
C ASP A 374 -14.01 4.47 -12.26
N PRO A 375 -14.43 3.72 -13.30
CA PRO A 375 -13.76 3.76 -14.60
C PRO A 375 -13.84 5.16 -15.22
N PRO A 376 -12.71 5.76 -15.63
CA PRO A 376 -12.72 7.01 -16.37
C PRO A 376 -13.25 6.78 -17.79
N LYS A 377 -13.82 7.83 -18.41
CA LYS A 377 -14.35 7.76 -19.79
C LYS A 377 -13.33 7.20 -20.80
N ASP A 378 -12.09 7.68 -20.70
CA ASP A 378 -10.96 7.27 -21.55
C ASP A 378 -10.70 5.75 -21.50
N PHE A 379 -11.07 5.05 -20.41
CA PHE A 379 -10.89 3.60 -20.31
C PHE A 379 -11.76 2.86 -21.35
N PHE A 380 -13.05 3.19 -21.42
CA PHE A 380 -13.95 2.56 -22.38
C PHE A 380 -13.69 3.03 -23.81
N GLU A 381 -13.28 4.29 -24.02
CA GLU A 381 -12.83 4.77 -25.33
C GLU A 381 -11.70 3.88 -25.87
N LYS A 382 -10.68 3.58 -25.06
CA LYS A 382 -9.59 2.66 -25.44
C LYS A 382 -10.08 1.23 -25.68
N ILE A 383 -11.03 0.72 -24.89
CA ILE A 383 -11.62 -0.61 -25.13
C ILE A 383 -12.32 -0.66 -26.49
N TYR A 384 -13.10 0.36 -26.84
CA TYR A 384 -13.85 0.40 -28.09
C TYR A 384 -12.97 0.61 -29.33
N GLU A 385 -11.79 1.23 -29.19
CA GLU A 385 -10.78 1.33 -30.26
C GLU A 385 -10.18 -0.04 -30.64
N ILE A 386 -10.11 -0.99 -29.71
CA ILE A 386 -9.61 -2.33 -29.98
C ILE A 386 -10.66 -3.08 -30.81
N LYS A 387 -10.30 -3.56 -32.01
CA LYS A 387 -11.26 -4.26 -32.89
C LYS A 387 -11.47 -5.73 -32.55
N ASN A 388 -10.45 -6.40 -32.01
CA ASN A 388 -10.51 -7.83 -31.75
C ASN A 388 -11.16 -8.09 -30.37
N PRO A 389 -12.29 -8.82 -30.29
CA PRO A 389 -13.01 -9.08 -29.05
C PRO A 389 -12.21 -9.90 -28.02
N GLU A 390 -11.36 -10.83 -28.46
CA GLU A 390 -10.46 -11.57 -27.57
C GLU A 390 -9.43 -10.63 -26.91
N ILE A 391 -8.90 -9.66 -27.67
CA ILE A 391 -7.96 -8.68 -27.11
C ILE A 391 -8.69 -7.75 -26.12
N ARG A 392 -9.94 -7.37 -26.39
CA ARG A 392 -10.74 -6.56 -25.43
C ARG A 392 -10.90 -7.26 -24.09
N ILE A 393 -11.28 -8.55 -24.10
CA ILE A 393 -11.49 -9.33 -22.87
C ILE A 393 -10.22 -9.37 -22.01
N LYS A 394 -9.03 -9.39 -22.62
CA LYS A 394 -7.74 -9.37 -21.91
C LYS A 394 -7.45 -8.07 -21.14
N TYR A 395 -8.28 -7.03 -21.23
CA TYR A 395 -8.11 -5.78 -20.49
C TYR A 395 -9.27 -5.44 -19.55
N LEU A 396 -10.32 -6.27 -19.53
CA LEU A 396 -11.50 -6.10 -18.69
C LEU A 396 -11.39 -7.00 -17.46
N THR A 397 -11.63 -6.50 -16.25
CA THR A 397 -11.50 -7.32 -15.03
C THR A 397 -12.79 -7.42 -14.22
N SER A 398 -13.95 -7.16 -14.85
CA SER A 398 -15.28 -7.26 -14.24
C SER A 398 -15.49 -6.45 -12.95
N THR A 399 -14.72 -5.38 -12.76
CA THR A 399 -14.77 -4.51 -11.57
C THR A 399 -15.94 -3.53 -11.59
N SER A 400 -16.43 -3.19 -12.78
CA SER A 400 -17.61 -2.34 -12.97
C SER A 400 -18.72 -3.11 -13.70
N PHE A 401 -19.96 -2.65 -13.51
CA PHE A 401 -21.13 -3.19 -14.23
C PHE A 401 -20.95 -3.11 -15.75
N GLU A 402 -20.38 -2.00 -16.24
CA GLU A 402 -20.14 -1.81 -17.69
C GLU A 402 -19.06 -2.76 -18.23
N GLU A 403 -17.97 -2.99 -17.50
CA GLU A 403 -16.98 -4.01 -17.90
C GLU A 403 -17.62 -5.40 -18.01
N LYS A 404 -18.48 -5.79 -17.06
CA LYS A 404 -19.18 -7.09 -17.09
C LYS A 404 -20.04 -7.24 -18.34
N LYS A 405 -20.79 -6.20 -18.71
CA LYS A 405 -21.60 -6.18 -19.94
C LYS A 405 -20.73 -6.31 -21.18
N GLU A 406 -19.61 -5.59 -21.24
CA GLU A 406 -18.68 -5.69 -22.37
C GLU A 406 -18.07 -7.09 -22.46
N ILE A 407 -17.72 -7.74 -21.36
CA ILE A 407 -17.24 -9.13 -21.37
C ILE A 407 -18.30 -10.08 -21.95
N VAL A 408 -19.58 -9.94 -21.55
CA VAL A 408 -20.69 -10.74 -22.09
C VAL A 408 -20.85 -10.52 -23.61
N LYS A 409 -20.85 -9.27 -24.07
CA LYS A 409 -20.96 -8.96 -25.51
C LYS A 409 -19.79 -9.54 -26.32
N ASN A 410 -18.56 -9.40 -25.84
CA ASN A 410 -17.38 -9.93 -26.52
C ASN A 410 -17.35 -11.46 -26.50
N PHE A 411 -17.86 -12.12 -25.45
CA PHE A 411 -18.07 -13.56 -25.44
C PHE A 411 -19.04 -13.99 -26.55
N ALA A 412 -20.17 -13.30 -26.68
CA ALA A 412 -21.16 -13.57 -27.74
C ALA A 412 -20.55 -13.41 -29.13
N GLU A 413 -19.85 -12.31 -29.38
CA GLU A 413 -19.17 -12.04 -30.66
C GLU A 413 -18.16 -13.15 -31.03
N LEU A 414 -17.40 -13.66 -30.06
CA LEU A 414 -16.46 -14.77 -30.28
C LEU A 414 -17.18 -16.07 -30.65
N ILE A 415 -18.27 -16.41 -29.96
CA ILE A 415 -19.07 -17.61 -30.26
C ILE A 415 -19.73 -17.51 -31.64
N ASP A 416 -20.18 -16.32 -32.03
CA ASP A 416 -20.79 -16.07 -33.34
C ASP A 416 -19.77 -16.08 -34.47
N SER A 417 -18.52 -15.70 -34.19
CA SER A 417 -17.40 -15.86 -35.13
C SER A 417 -16.95 -17.31 -35.33
N GLY A 418 -17.53 -18.27 -34.57
CA GLY A 418 -17.22 -19.69 -34.66
C GLY A 418 -15.98 -20.12 -33.88
N LYS A 419 -15.49 -19.29 -32.95
CA LYS A 419 -14.34 -19.63 -32.11
C LYS A 419 -14.70 -20.74 -31.12
N ASP A 420 -13.74 -21.63 -30.87
CA ASP A 420 -13.92 -22.77 -29.96
C ASP A 420 -14.14 -22.32 -28.50
N LEU A 421 -15.09 -22.95 -27.82
CA LEU A 421 -15.43 -22.62 -26.44
C LEU A 421 -14.25 -22.87 -25.49
N GLY A 422 -13.43 -23.90 -25.73
CA GLY A 422 -12.25 -24.22 -24.95
C GLY A 422 -11.16 -23.15 -25.03
N GLU A 423 -11.11 -22.38 -26.13
CA GLU A 423 -10.22 -21.22 -26.27
C GLU A 423 -10.77 -19.97 -25.60
N ILE A 424 -12.09 -19.82 -25.53
CA ILE A 424 -12.75 -18.64 -24.95
C ILE A 424 -12.80 -18.72 -23.42
N LEU A 425 -13.12 -19.90 -22.86
CA LEU A 425 -13.33 -20.08 -21.42
C LEU A 425 -12.13 -19.63 -20.55
N PRO A 426 -10.86 -19.89 -20.89
CA PRO A 426 -9.72 -19.37 -20.14
C PRO A 426 -9.65 -17.83 -20.10
N LEU A 427 -10.13 -17.13 -21.14
CA LEU A 427 -10.19 -15.67 -21.15
C LEU A 427 -11.27 -15.17 -20.18
N ILE A 428 -12.41 -15.85 -20.12
CA ILE A 428 -13.51 -15.52 -19.21
C ILE A 428 -13.15 -15.84 -17.76
N GLU A 429 -12.46 -16.96 -17.49
CA GLU A 429 -12.01 -17.32 -16.14
C GLU A 429 -11.15 -16.20 -15.52
N ASN A 430 -10.30 -15.57 -16.33
CA ASN A 430 -9.42 -14.49 -15.87
C ASN A 430 -10.17 -13.16 -15.75
N SER A 431 -11.01 -12.81 -16.73
CA SER A 431 -11.66 -11.49 -16.83
C SER A 431 -12.94 -11.35 -16.02
N TYR A 432 -13.80 -12.38 -16.02
CA TYR A 432 -15.06 -12.43 -15.29
C TYR A 432 -15.32 -13.83 -14.70
N PRO A 433 -14.65 -14.18 -13.58
CA PRO A 433 -14.69 -15.52 -12.99
C PRO A 433 -16.11 -16.03 -12.69
N GLU A 434 -17.03 -15.15 -12.29
CA GLU A 434 -18.41 -15.52 -12.00
C GLU A 434 -19.18 -15.95 -13.26
N LEU A 435 -18.96 -15.27 -14.39
CA LEU A 435 -19.52 -15.70 -15.67
C LEU A 435 -18.93 -17.03 -16.11
N TYR A 436 -17.62 -17.24 -15.91
CA TYR A 436 -16.99 -18.54 -16.17
C TYR A 436 -17.63 -19.65 -15.32
N HIS A 437 -17.85 -19.42 -14.02
CA HIS A 437 -18.50 -20.42 -13.17
C HIS A 437 -19.95 -20.68 -13.58
N TYR A 438 -20.70 -19.65 -14.00
CA TYR A 438 -22.04 -19.82 -14.56
C TYR A 438 -22.04 -20.66 -15.86
N LEU A 439 -21.04 -20.49 -16.72
CA LEU A 439 -20.86 -21.31 -17.93
C LEU A 439 -20.33 -22.73 -17.64
N SER A 440 -19.86 -22.97 -16.41
CA SER A 440 -19.31 -24.26 -16.00
C SER A 440 -20.39 -25.16 -15.38
N PHE A 441 -20.13 -26.47 -15.37
CA PHE A 441 -20.91 -27.44 -14.63
C PHE A 441 -20.02 -28.09 -13.56
N PRO A 442 -20.52 -28.40 -12.35
CA PRO A 442 -19.68 -28.98 -11.31
C PRO A 442 -18.94 -30.24 -11.78
N PRO A 443 -17.67 -30.44 -11.39
CA PRO A 443 -16.90 -31.65 -11.67
C PRO A 443 -17.31 -32.80 -10.74
N VAL A 444 -18.61 -33.02 -10.57
CA VAL A 444 -19.20 -34.09 -9.78
C VAL A 444 -20.02 -34.96 -10.73
N ASP A 445 -19.83 -36.27 -10.67
CA ASP A 445 -20.68 -37.19 -11.41
C ASP A 445 -22.05 -37.24 -10.73
N LEU A 446 -23.04 -36.60 -11.38
CA LEU A 446 -24.43 -36.63 -10.94
C LEU A 446 -25.21 -37.77 -11.59
N GLY A 447 -24.60 -38.55 -12.49
CA GLY A 447 -25.25 -39.65 -13.22
C GLY A 447 -26.12 -39.19 -14.40
N TYR A 448 -25.99 -37.93 -14.85
CA TYR A 448 -26.85 -37.34 -15.86
C TYR A 448 -26.09 -36.50 -16.90
N ASP A 449 -25.31 -37.15 -17.76
CA ASP A 449 -24.54 -36.47 -18.82
C ASP A 449 -25.39 -35.63 -19.77
N LEU A 450 -26.60 -36.10 -20.12
CA LEU A 450 -27.53 -35.34 -20.95
C LEU A 450 -28.02 -34.06 -20.27
N ILE A 451 -28.20 -34.07 -18.94
CA ILE A 451 -28.59 -32.86 -18.19
C ILE A 451 -27.45 -31.85 -18.24
N LYS A 452 -26.22 -32.29 -17.99
CA LYS A 452 -25.03 -31.44 -18.10
C LYS A 452 -24.93 -30.83 -19.51
N GLU A 453 -25.11 -31.64 -20.55
CA GLU A 453 -25.07 -31.17 -21.93
C GLU A 453 -26.18 -30.14 -22.22
N TYR A 454 -27.39 -30.38 -21.74
CA TYR A 454 -28.50 -29.44 -21.85
C TYR A 454 -28.16 -28.08 -21.26
N PHE A 455 -27.72 -28.04 -20.00
CA PHE A 455 -27.41 -26.78 -19.32
C PHE A 455 -26.17 -26.08 -19.88
N THR A 456 -25.18 -26.83 -20.37
CA THR A 456 -24.07 -26.24 -21.12
C THR A 456 -24.59 -25.50 -22.36
N CYS A 457 -25.47 -26.15 -23.13
CA CYS A 457 -26.08 -25.59 -24.33
C CYS A 457 -26.98 -24.38 -24.00
N TYR A 458 -27.83 -24.51 -22.99
CA TYR A 458 -28.78 -23.47 -22.57
C TYR A 458 -28.06 -22.24 -22.02
N ASN A 459 -27.06 -22.42 -21.15
CA ASN A 459 -26.30 -21.31 -20.57
C ASN A 459 -25.59 -20.53 -21.67
N ILE A 460 -24.93 -21.21 -22.63
CA ILE A 460 -24.32 -20.53 -23.79
C ILE A 460 -25.37 -19.76 -24.58
N ALA A 461 -26.51 -20.38 -24.91
CA ALA A 461 -27.59 -19.70 -25.62
C ALA A 461 -28.06 -18.43 -24.89
N LYS A 462 -28.14 -18.47 -23.56
CA LYS A 462 -28.56 -17.35 -22.71
C LYS A 462 -27.48 -16.25 -22.66
N VAL A 463 -26.21 -16.60 -22.52
CA VAL A 463 -25.09 -15.63 -22.55
C VAL A 463 -24.97 -14.97 -23.92
N THR A 464 -25.13 -15.71 -25.02
CA THR A 464 -25.08 -15.13 -26.37
C THR A 464 -26.39 -14.45 -26.78
N ASN A 465 -27.47 -14.67 -26.01
CA ASN A 465 -28.84 -14.27 -26.34
C ASN A 465 -29.28 -14.74 -27.74
N GLU A 466 -28.89 -15.98 -28.10
CA GLU A 466 -29.12 -16.54 -29.45
C GLU A 466 -29.81 -17.92 -29.43
N PHE A 467 -31.10 -17.93 -29.10
CA PHE A 467 -31.88 -19.17 -29.00
C PHE A 467 -31.88 -20.03 -30.27
N LYS A 468 -31.98 -19.40 -31.46
CA LYS A 468 -32.26 -20.12 -32.70
C LYS A 468 -31.16 -21.12 -33.08
N LYS A 469 -29.90 -20.79 -32.75
CA LYS A 469 -28.73 -21.64 -32.98
C LYS A 469 -28.77 -22.93 -32.13
N TYR A 470 -29.43 -22.88 -30.97
CA TYR A 470 -29.45 -23.97 -29.99
C TYR A 470 -30.81 -24.68 -29.86
N GLU A 471 -31.88 -24.13 -30.43
CA GLU A 471 -33.26 -24.63 -30.33
C GLU A 471 -33.38 -26.13 -30.63
N THR A 472 -32.80 -26.58 -31.75
CA THR A 472 -32.85 -27.98 -32.18
C THR A 472 -32.17 -28.88 -31.14
N ARG A 473 -30.94 -28.53 -30.72
CA ARG A 473 -30.16 -29.34 -29.78
C ARG A 473 -30.83 -29.40 -28.41
N LEU A 474 -31.31 -28.27 -27.88
CA LEU A 474 -32.07 -28.21 -26.64
C LEU A 474 -33.31 -29.11 -26.71
N SER A 475 -34.07 -29.04 -27.80
CA SER A 475 -35.29 -29.84 -27.99
C SER A 475 -34.99 -31.34 -28.15
N GLU A 476 -33.88 -31.70 -28.79
CA GLU A 476 -33.44 -33.11 -28.91
C GLU A 476 -33.06 -33.72 -27.57
N ILE A 477 -32.31 -32.98 -26.74
CA ILE A 477 -31.88 -33.45 -25.43
C ILE A 477 -33.09 -33.53 -24.48
N ALA A 478 -33.94 -32.49 -24.47
CA ALA A 478 -35.12 -32.46 -23.61
C ALA A 478 -36.08 -33.64 -23.85
N ARG A 479 -36.26 -34.08 -25.09
CA ARG A 479 -37.11 -35.24 -25.43
C ARG A 479 -36.56 -36.57 -24.89
N LYS A 480 -35.25 -36.67 -24.62
CA LYS A 480 -34.60 -37.87 -24.11
C LYS A 480 -34.62 -37.95 -22.58
N ILE A 481 -34.97 -36.85 -21.91
CA ILE A 481 -34.99 -36.76 -20.46
C ILE A 481 -36.44 -36.80 -19.98
N ASN A 482 -36.79 -37.85 -19.26
CA ASN A 482 -38.06 -37.91 -18.55
C ASN A 482 -37.87 -37.33 -17.14
N VAL A 483 -38.34 -36.11 -16.92
CA VAL A 483 -38.21 -35.44 -15.62
C VAL A 483 -38.90 -36.18 -14.48
N PHE A 484 -39.90 -37.02 -14.76
CA PHE A 484 -40.61 -37.80 -13.72
C PHE A 484 -39.78 -38.97 -13.17
N ASP A 485 -38.69 -39.36 -13.83
CA ASP A 485 -37.74 -40.34 -13.29
C ASP A 485 -36.84 -39.73 -12.20
N ILE A 486 -36.86 -38.40 -12.06
CA ILE A 486 -36.14 -37.64 -11.04
C ILE A 486 -37.06 -37.43 -9.83
N LYS A 487 -36.50 -37.59 -8.63
CA LYS A 487 -37.25 -37.46 -7.38
C LYS A 487 -37.77 -36.03 -7.19
N PRO A 488 -39.02 -35.84 -6.72
CA PRO A 488 -39.51 -34.55 -6.26
C PRO A 488 -38.63 -33.98 -5.16
N ARG A 489 -38.42 -32.66 -5.16
CA ARG A 489 -37.62 -31.96 -4.12
C ARG A 489 -38.06 -32.32 -2.70
N ASN A 490 -39.37 -32.28 -2.42
CA ASN A 490 -39.90 -32.50 -1.07
C ASN A 490 -39.53 -33.90 -0.54
N GLU A 491 -39.51 -34.93 -1.38
CA GLU A 491 -39.08 -36.28 -0.97
C GLU A 491 -37.61 -36.38 -0.54
N ILE A 492 -36.77 -35.44 -0.98
CA ILE A 492 -35.36 -35.36 -0.62
C ILE A 492 -35.20 -34.54 0.66
N ILE A 493 -35.78 -33.34 0.71
CA ILE A 493 -35.51 -32.38 1.79
C ILE A 493 -36.29 -32.65 3.09
N GLU A 494 -37.45 -33.32 3.03
CA GLU A 494 -38.23 -33.66 4.23
C GLU A 494 -37.49 -34.64 5.15
N LYS A 495 -36.60 -35.44 4.57
CA LYS A 495 -35.79 -36.42 5.31
C LYS A 495 -34.60 -35.78 6.03
N ILE A 496 -34.35 -34.49 5.82
CA ILE A 496 -33.16 -33.81 6.33
C ILE A 496 -33.58 -32.68 7.27
N ALA A 497 -33.39 -32.92 8.56
CA ALA A 497 -33.69 -31.99 9.65
C ALA A 497 -32.57 -30.94 9.84
N VAL A 498 -32.33 -30.13 8.80
CA VAL A 498 -31.41 -28.98 8.84
C VAL A 498 -32.10 -27.72 8.34
N LYS A 499 -31.47 -26.55 8.58
CA LYS A 499 -31.98 -25.27 8.09
C LYS A 499 -31.95 -25.24 6.56
N LYS A 500 -33.03 -24.74 5.96
CA LYS A 500 -33.25 -24.73 4.50
C LYS A 500 -33.30 -23.29 4.00
N ILE A 501 -32.64 -23.05 2.88
CA ILE A 501 -32.61 -21.79 2.16
C ILE A 501 -33.24 -22.06 0.80
N PHE A 502 -34.30 -21.31 0.48
CA PHE A 502 -35.01 -21.37 -0.79
C PHE A 502 -34.72 -20.12 -1.60
N VAL A 503 -34.20 -20.29 -2.81
CA VAL A 503 -33.95 -19.21 -3.77
C VAL A 503 -35.06 -19.28 -4.83
N ASP A 504 -35.94 -18.30 -4.85
CA ASP A 504 -37.08 -18.23 -5.78
C ASP A 504 -36.57 -18.12 -7.23
N GLY A 505 -36.97 -19.06 -8.09
CA GLY A 505 -36.56 -19.08 -9.50
C GLY A 505 -35.16 -19.66 -9.79
N MET A 506 -34.51 -20.34 -8.85
CA MET A 506 -33.17 -20.89 -9.06
C MET A 506 -33.18 -22.30 -9.70
N GLY A 507 -33.12 -22.35 -11.03
CA GLY A 507 -32.95 -23.59 -11.80
C GLY A 507 -31.54 -24.21 -11.68
N LEU A 508 -31.36 -25.39 -12.27
CA LEU A 508 -30.05 -26.06 -12.34
C LEU A 508 -28.97 -25.27 -13.12
N GLU A 509 -29.34 -24.26 -13.93
CA GLU A 509 -28.39 -23.41 -14.66
C GLU A 509 -27.36 -22.74 -13.73
N TRP A 510 -27.75 -22.44 -12.49
CA TRP A 510 -26.95 -21.72 -11.51
C TRP A 510 -25.97 -22.61 -10.74
N LEU A 511 -26.05 -23.93 -10.93
CA LEU A 511 -25.34 -24.91 -10.11
C LEU A 511 -23.82 -24.75 -10.19
N GLY A 512 -23.27 -24.41 -11.35
CA GLY A 512 -21.84 -24.14 -11.52
C GLY A 512 -21.36 -22.96 -10.67
N LEU A 513 -22.06 -21.82 -10.74
CA LEU A 513 -21.75 -20.62 -9.96
C LEU A 513 -21.80 -20.89 -8.46
N ILE A 514 -22.85 -21.57 -7.98
CA ILE A 514 -23.03 -21.93 -6.57
C ILE A 514 -21.91 -22.86 -6.10
N TYR A 515 -21.63 -23.92 -6.86
CA TYR A 515 -20.62 -24.90 -6.50
C TYR A 515 -19.23 -24.25 -6.37
N HIS A 516 -18.80 -23.50 -7.37
CA HIS A 516 -17.46 -22.90 -7.37
C HIS A 516 -17.33 -21.80 -6.30
N HIS A 517 -18.36 -20.97 -6.08
CA HIS A 517 -18.35 -19.95 -5.03
C HIS A 517 -18.12 -20.56 -3.64
N LEU A 518 -18.83 -21.64 -3.33
CA LEU A 518 -18.73 -22.32 -2.05
C LEU A 518 -17.45 -23.18 -1.95
N LYS A 519 -17.08 -23.88 -3.02
CA LYS A 519 -15.91 -24.79 -2.98
C LYS A 519 -14.60 -24.04 -2.83
N ASN A 520 -14.46 -22.91 -3.50
CA ASN A 520 -13.27 -22.06 -3.42
C ASN A 520 -13.07 -21.44 -2.01
N ARG A 521 -14.14 -21.36 -1.21
CA ARG A 521 -14.11 -20.91 0.18
C ARG A 521 -13.98 -22.05 1.21
N GLY A 522 -13.80 -23.28 0.72
CA GLY A 522 -13.47 -24.42 1.56
C GLY A 522 -14.68 -25.14 2.16
N TYR A 523 -15.90 -24.96 1.65
CA TYR A 523 -17.05 -25.73 2.12
C TYR A 523 -17.07 -27.16 1.53
N GLU A 524 -17.66 -28.08 2.29
CA GLU A 524 -18.07 -29.40 1.79
C GLU A 524 -19.47 -29.28 1.16
N ILE A 525 -19.63 -29.85 -0.02
CA ILE A 525 -20.83 -29.69 -0.86
C ILE A 525 -21.25 -31.07 -1.35
N ASP A 526 -22.51 -31.40 -1.13
CA ASP A 526 -23.17 -32.60 -1.63
C ASP A 526 -24.40 -32.18 -2.45
N ILE A 527 -24.48 -32.63 -3.70
CA ILE A 527 -25.44 -32.12 -4.70
C ILE A 527 -26.37 -33.24 -5.11
N HIS A 528 -27.68 -32.95 -5.06
CA HIS A 528 -28.72 -33.80 -5.61
C HIS A 528 -29.53 -33.00 -6.63
N ILE A 529 -29.87 -33.62 -7.75
CA ILE A 529 -30.83 -33.08 -8.71
C ILE A 529 -32.23 -33.49 -8.29
N ALA A 530 -33.14 -32.53 -8.21
CA ALA A 530 -34.54 -32.75 -7.91
C ALA A 530 -35.43 -32.13 -8.98
N ARG A 531 -36.70 -32.55 -9.01
CA ARG A 531 -37.73 -31.87 -9.80
C ARG A 531 -38.67 -31.05 -8.92
N SER A 532 -39.09 -29.90 -9.44
CA SER A 532 -40.24 -29.15 -8.93
C SER A 532 -41.57 -29.81 -9.34
N VAL A 533 -42.66 -29.34 -8.74
CA VAL A 533 -44.02 -29.69 -9.15
C VAL A 533 -44.39 -28.81 -10.34
N ILE A 534 -45.05 -29.40 -11.35
CA ILE A 534 -45.61 -28.67 -12.49
C ILE A 534 -47.10 -28.37 -12.25
N PRO A 535 -47.64 -27.22 -12.69
CA PRO A 535 -46.93 -26.06 -13.25
C PRO A 535 -45.87 -25.48 -12.29
N THR A 536 -44.74 -25.02 -12.84
CA THR A 536 -43.62 -24.45 -12.07
C THR A 536 -43.91 -23.03 -11.57
N THR A 537 -44.93 -22.91 -10.74
CA THR A 537 -45.31 -21.66 -10.08
C THR A 537 -45.23 -21.83 -8.57
N SER A 538 -44.96 -20.72 -7.87
CA SER A 538 -44.81 -20.70 -6.40
C SER A 538 -46.09 -21.16 -5.66
N GLU A 539 -47.27 -21.06 -6.30
CA GLU A 539 -48.54 -21.56 -5.75
C GLU A 539 -48.57 -23.09 -5.58
N PHE A 540 -47.94 -23.83 -6.51
CA PHE A 540 -47.81 -25.30 -6.47
C PHE A 540 -46.54 -25.75 -5.75
N ASN A 541 -45.52 -24.90 -5.71
CA ASN A 541 -44.22 -25.20 -5.10
C ASN A 541 -44.02 -24.48 -3.76
N ARG A 542 -45.00 -24.56 -2.87
CA ARG A 542 -44.96 -23.83 -1.58
C ARG A 542 -43.72 -24.16 -0.77
N VAL A 543 -43.06 -23.11 -0.30
CA VAL A 543 -41.90 -23.17 0.59
C VAL A 543 -42.36 -23.31 2.05
N PRO A 544 -41.75 -24.19 2.87
CA PRO A 544 -42.07 -24.29 4.29
C PRO A 544 -41.85 -22.97 5.06
N GLU A 545 -42.72 -22.65 6.01
CA GLU A 545 -42.69 -21.37 6.76
C GLU A 545 -41.42 -21.18 7.61
N ASP A 546 -40.78 -22.26 8.04
CA ASP A 546 -39.56 -22.26 8.85
C ASP A 546 -38.26 -22.08 8.04
N SER A 547 -38.38 -21.99 6.71
CA SER A 547 -37.25 -21.86 5.78
C SER A 547 -36.85 -20.39 5.57
N ILE A 548 -35.58 -20.16 5.24
CA ILE A 548 -35.09 -18.84 4.79
C ILE A 548 -35.42 -18.70 3.31
N GLN A 549 -36.01 -17.57 2.92
CA GLN A 549 -36.40 -17.30 1.55
C GLN A 549 -35.54 -16.17 0.97
N PHE A 550 -35.00 -16.39 -0.21
CA PHE A 550 -34.31 -15.41 -1.04
C PHE A 550 -35.12 -15.23 -2.32
N LYS A 551 -35.75 -14.07 -2.47
CA LYS A 551 -36.71 -13.77 -3.55
C LYS A 551 -36.15 -12.82 -4.60
N GLU A 552 -34.97 -12.30 -4.36
CA GLU A 552 -34.35 -11.22 -5.11
C GLU A 552 -34.08 -11.62 -6.57
N LEU A 553 -33.85 -12.91 -6.84
CA LEU A 553 -33.69 -13.43 -8.19
C LEU A 553 -34.99 -13.34 -9.01
N ASP A 554 -36.11 -13.87 -8.51
CA ASP A 554 -37.42 -13.78 -9.18
C ASP A 554 -37.88 -12.33 -9.38
N LEU A 555 -37.54 -11.41 -8.46
CA LEU A 555 -37.86 -9.98 -8.62
C LEU A 555 -37.25 -9.37 -9.89
N ILE A 556 -36.13 -9.90 -10.41
CA ILE A 556 -35.55 -9.47 -11.68
C ILE A 556 -36.45 -9.87 -12.86
N PHE A 557 -37.13 -11.02 -12.78
CA PHE A 557 -37.99 -11.54 -13.84
C PHE A 557 -39.25 -10.68 -14.07
N HIS A 558 -39.56 -9.78 -13.15
CA HIS A 558 -40.66 -8.81 -13.28
C HIS A 558 -40.21 -7.43 -13.78
N ARG A 559 -38.89 -7.22 -13.99
CA ARG A 559 -38.32 -5.94 -14.43
C ARG A 559 -38.35 -5.80 -15.95
N GLN A 560 -39.34 -5.07 -16.47
CA GLN A 560 -39.52 -4.82 -17.90
C GLN A 560 -38.55 -3.77 -18.50
N ASP A 561 -37.80 -3.06 -17.63
CA ASP A 561 -36.83 -2.03 -17.99
C ASP A 561 -35.42 -2.59 -18.30
N LEU A 562 -35.18 -3.88 -18.03
CA LEU A 562 -33.90 -4.52 -18.31
C LEU A 562 -33.84 -5.06 -19.74
N GLU A 563 -32.68 -4.90 -20.36
CA GLU A 563 -32.38 -5.43 -21.70
C GLU A 563 -31.14 -6.32 -21.65
N TYR A 564 -30.86 -7.03 -22.74
CA TYR A 564 -29.62 -7.80 -22.85
C TYR A 564 -28.42 -6.84 -23.03
N PRO A 565 -27.29 -7.03 -22.34
CA PRO A 565 -26.96 -8.09 -21.37
C PRO A 565 -27.22 -7.74 -19.89
N ASP A 566 -27.89 -6.61 -19.59
CA ASP A 566 -28.08 -6.07 -18.24
C ASP A 566 -28.74 -7.06 -17.27
N TYR A 567 -29.80 -7.77 -17.70
CA TYR A 567 -30.49 -8.72 -16.82
C TYR A 567 -29.57 -9.86 -16.37
N LEU A 568 -28.77 -10.43 -17.27
CA LEU A 568 -27.86 -11.54 -16.96
C LEU A 568 -26.78 -11.11 -15.97
N VAL A 569 -26.21 -9.92 -16.16
CA VAL A 569 -25.22 -9.37 -15.24
C VAL A 569 -25.83 -9.17 -13.85
N LYS A 570 -27.07 -8.64 -13.78
CA LYS A 570 -27.79 -8.45 -12.51
C LYS A 570 -28.14 -9.77 -11.83
N GLU A 571 -28.58 -10.78 -12.57
CA GLU A 571 -28.87 -12.12 -12.03
C GLU A 571 -27.63 -12.73 -11.37
N ILE A 572 -26.47 -12.66 -12.04
CA ILE A 572 -25.19 -13.13 -11.48
C ILE A 572 -24.80 -12.34 -10.23
N GLU A 573 -24.94 -11.01 -10.23
CA GLU A 573 -24.62 -10.16 -9.07
C GLU A 573 -25.51 -10.47 -7.87
N ILE A 574 -26.82 -10.53 -8.06
CA ILE A 574 -27.80 -10.82 -7.01
C ILE A 574 -27.54 -12.21 -6.40
N LEU A 575 -27.28 -13.22 -7.23
CA LEU A 575 -27.00 -14.55 -6.70
C LEU A 575 -25.65 -14.60 -5.97
N LYS A 576 -24.62 -13.88 -6.46
CA LYS A 576 -23.32 -13.76 -5.78
C LYS A 576 -23.47 -13.09 -4.41
N GLU A 577 -24.28 -12.04 -4.31
CA GLU A 577 -24.58 -11.35 -3.05
C GLU A 577 -25.33 -12.27 -2.09
N GLY A 578 -26.37 -12.96 -2.57
CA GLY A 578 -27.12 -13.95 -1.80
C GLY A 578 -26.25 -15.09 -1.26
N LEU A 579 -25.27 -15.56 -2.05
CA LEU A 579 -24.35 -16.60 -1.61
C LEU A 579 -23.50 -16.18 -0.39
N ASN A 580 -23.12 -14.90 -0.26
CA ASN A 580 -22.42 -14.42 0.94
C ASN A 580 -23.32 -14.51 2.19
N ASP A 581 -24.61 -14.27 2.03
CA ASP A 581 -25.60 -14.43 3.09
C ASP A 581 -25.84 -15.90 3.44
N PHE A 582 -25.79 -16.80 2.46
CA PHE A 582 -25.92 -18.24 2.69
C PHE A 582 -24.74 -18.79 3.49
N GLU A 583 -23.52 -18.29 3.26
CA GLU A 583 -22.35 -18.63 4.06
C GLU A 583 -22.52 -18.26 5.54
N ARG A 584 -23.15 -17.12 5.85
CA ARG A 584 -23.49 -16.74 7.22
C ARG A 584 -24.40 -17.79 7.88
N GLN A 585 -25.36 -18.33 7.13
CA GLN A 585 -26.24 -19.40 7.61
C GLN A 585 -25.47 -20.70 7.85
N VAL A 586 -24.53 -21.08 6.97
CA VAL A 586 -23.69 -22.26 7.18
C VAL A 586 -22.91 -22.15 8.49
N LYS A 587 -22.33 -20.98 8.80
CA LYS A 587 -21.58 -20.75 10.03
C LYS A 587 -22.47 -20.77 11.28
N GLU A 588 -23.71 -20.31 11.18
CA GLU A 588 -24.67 -20.28 12.29
C GLU A 588 -25.23 -21.68 12.59
N TYR A 589 -25.59 -22.45 11.56
CA TYR A 589 -26.30 -23.74 11.71
C TYR A 589 -25.40 -24.97 11.49
N GLY A 590 -24.15 -24.80 11.08
CA GLY A 590 -23.16 -25.84 10.76
C GLY A 590 -23.42 -26.58 9.45
N VAL A 591 -24.68 -26.96 9.20
CA VAL A 591 -25.14 -27.62 7.97
C VAL A 591 -26.44 -26.97 7.49
N VAL A 592 -26.52 -26.64 6.21
CA VAL A 592 -27.72 -26.10 5.59
C VAL A 592 -28.02 -26.78 4.26
N ILE A 593 -29.27 -26.72 3.81
CA ILE A 593 -29.67 -27.07 2.45
C ILE A 593 -30.01 -25.79 1.71
N LEU A 594 -29.40 -25.61 0.54
CA LEU A 594 -29.77 -24.62 -0.45
C LEU A 594 -30.56 -25.30 -1.58
N THR A 595 -31.77 -24.82 -1.87
CA THR A 595 -32.65 -25.36 -2.90
C THR A 595 -33.51 -24.27 -3.51
N SER A 596 -34.34 -24.62 -4.49
CA SER A 596 -35.33 -23.74 -5.10
C SER A 596 -36.77 -24.24 -4.96
N ASP A 597 -37.75 -23.36 -5.16
CA ASP A 597 -39.14 -23.74 -5.40
C ASP A 597 -39.35 -24.24 -6.85
N HIS A 598 -38.81 -23.50 -7.83
CA HIS A 598 -38.72 -23.82 -9.24
C HIS A 598 -37.54 -23.09 -9.91
N GLY A 599 -37.23 -23.39 -11.16
CA GLY A 599 -36.37 -22.54 -11.98
C GLY A 599 -37.17 -21.59 -12.87
N SER A 600 -36.53 -21.09 -13.91
CA SER A 600 -37.07 -20.11 -14.85
C SER A 600 -36.50 -20.35 -16.24
N THR A 601 -37.20 -19.86 -17.27
CA THR A 601 -36.76 -19.94 -18.66
C THR A 601 -36.64 -18.56 -19.29
N ARG A 602 -35.48 -18.30 -19.91
CA ARG A 602 -35.20 -17.11 -20.69
C ARG A 602 -35.91 -17.12 -22.04
N PHE A 603 -36.18 -18.31 -22.59
CA PHE A 603 -36.60 -18.47 -23.98
C PHE A 603 -38.10 -18.67 -24.17
N SER A 604 -38.91 -18.39 -23.13
CA SER A 604 -40.38 -18.40 -23.22
C SER A 604 -40.90 -17.57 -24.40
N GLY A 605 -41.55 -18.24 -25.35
CA GLY A 605 -42.20 -17.62 -26.51
C GLY A 605 -41.24 -17.15 -27.60
N TRP A 606 -39.97 -17.56 -27.56
CA TRP A 606 -39.00 -17.31 -28.63
C TRP A 606 -39.28 -18.09 -29.92
N PRO A 607 -39.68 -19.39 -29.90
CA PRO A 607 -40.17 -20.04 -31.10
C PRO A 607 -41.34 -19.25 -31.70
N GLU A 608 -41.44 -19.18 -33.02
CA GLU A 608 -42.57 -18.51 -33.69
C GLU A 608 -43.86 -19.32 -33.62
N GLU A 609 -43.73 -20.65 -33.68
CA GLU A 609 -44.85 -21.57 -33.54
C GLU A 609 -45.48 -21.47 -32.14
N ARG A 610 -46.81 -21.59 -32.09
CA ARG A 610 -47.61 -21.55 -30.85
C ARG A 610 -48.25 -22.91 -30.62
N ILE A 611 -48.46 -23.25 -29.35
CA ILE A 611 -49.19 -24.46 -28.98
C ILE A 611 -50.69 -24.18 -29.11
N GLU A 612 -51.37 -24.97 -29.93
CA GLU A 612 -52.81 -24.83 -30.21
C GLU A 612 -53.51 -26.20 -30.04
N PRO A 613 -53.87 -26.58 -28.81
CA PRO A 613 -54.71 -27.74 -28.57
C PRO A 613 -56.07 -27.59 -29.25
N THR A 614 -56.69 -28.70 -29.65
CA THR A 614 -58.01 -28.72 -30.31
C THR A 614 -59.19 -28.58 -29.34
N VAL A 615 -58.96 -28.03 -28.14
CA VAL A 615 -59.96 -27.80 -27.09
C VAL A 615 -59.99 -26.32 -26.76
N GLU A 616 -61.07 -25.81 -26.17
CA GLU A 616 -61.06 -24.46 -25.60
C GLU A 616 -60.17 -24.41 -24.35
N PHE A 617 -59.38 -23.35 -24.21
CA PHE A 617 -58.46 -23.18 -23.09
C PHE A 617 -58.29 -21.71 -22.69
N GLU A 618 -57.91 -21.51 -21.43
CA GLU A 618 -57.52 -20.22 -20.87
C GLU A 618 -56.02 -20.25 -20.56
N ILE A 619 -55.26 -19.28 -21.06
CA ILE A 619 -53.82 -19.22 -20.84
C ILE A 619 -53.47 -18.59 -19.50
N GLU A 620 -52.36 -19.03 -18.93
CA GLU A 620 -51.80 -18.50 -17.68
C GLU A 620 -50.29 -18.26 -17.84
N ARG A 621 -49.73 -17.39 -16.99
CA ARG A 621 -48.28 -17.06 -16.97
C ARG A 621 -47.70 -16.78 -18.36
N ASN A 622 -48.33 -15.86 -19.09
CA ASN A 622 -47.97 -15.49 -20.47
C ASN A 622 -47.98 -16.66 -21.48
N GLY A 623 -48.78 -17.71 -21.21
CA GLY A 623 -48.93 -18.87 -22.07
C GLY A 623 -47.90 -19.98 -21.81
N ARG A 624 -47.30 -20.05 -20.62
CA ARG A 624 -46.49 -21.22 -20.21
C ARG A 624 -47.35 -22.44 -19.91
N TYR A 625 -48.54 -22.24 -19.39
CA TYR A 625 -49.56 -23.28 -19.27
C TYR A 625 -50.94 -22.74 -19.63
N ALA A 626 -51.86 -23.66 -19.89
CA ALA A 626 -53.26 -23.35 -20.14
C ALA A 626 -54.16 -24.28 -19.32
N LYS A 627 -55.36 -23.82 -19.01
CA LYS A 627 -56.37 -24.56 -18.26
C LYS A 627 -57.57 -24.85 -19.15
N THR A 628 -58.17 -26.03 -19.02
CA THR A 628 -59.39 -26.41 -19.72
C THR A 628 -60.24 -27.36 -18.88
N LYS A 629 -61.54 -27.39 -19.13
CA LYS A 629 -62.46 -28.37 -18.54
C LYS A 629 -62.66 -29.59 -19.43
N GLU A 630 -62.27 -29.50 -20.70
CA GLU A 630 -62.38 -30.58 -21.67
C GLU A 630 -61.16 -31.50 -21.56
N ILE A 631 -61.32 -32.78 -21.93
CA ILE A 631 -60.20 -33.72 -21.94
C ILE A 631 -59.27 -33.32 -23.09
N PRO A 632 -58.04 -32.85 -22.83
CA PRO A 632 -57.16 -32.40 -23.90
C PRO A 632 -56.53 -33.60 -24.63
N PRO A 633 -56.19 -33.46 -25.93
CA PRO A 633 -55.46 -34.49 -26.64
C PRO A 633 -54.04 -34.63 -26.07
N LYS A 634 -53.44 -35.82 -26.15
CA LYS A 634 -52.02 -35.99 -25.80
C LYS A 634 -51.13 -35.29 -26.82
N SER A 635 -50.05 -34.66 -26.36
CA SER A 635 -49.06 -34.01 -27.21
C SER A 635 -47.64 -34.25 -26.67
N GLN A 636 -46.64 -34.07 -27.53
CA GLN A 636 -45.23 -34.02 -27.14
C GLN A 636 -44.80 -32.61 -26.68
N GLU A 637 -45.63 -31.59 -26.91
CA GLU A 637 -45.32 -30.19 -26.62
C GLU A 637 -45.74 -29.76 -25.21
N TYR A 638 -46.66 -30.49 -24.58
CA TYR A 638 -47.15 -30.21 -23.23
C TYR A 638 -47.43 -31.48 -22.44
N GLU A 639 -47.34 -31.35 -21.11
CA GLU A 639 -47.77 -32.36 -20.14
C GLU A 639 -49.20 -32.05 -19.69
N ILE A 640 -49.97 -33.08 -19.35
CA ILE A 640 -51.36 -32.93 -18.89
C ILE A 640 -51.44 -33.34 -17.43
N GLU A 641 -51.86 -32.42 -16.57
CA GLU A 641 -52.12 -32.67 -15.15
C GLU A 641 -53.59 -32.38 -14.82
N LEU A 642 -54.21 -33.22 -13.98
CA LEU A 642 -55.57 -33.00 -13.49
C LEU A 642 -55.51 -32.44 -12.06
N ILE A 643 -55.79 -31.15 -11.91
CA ILE A 643 -55.69 -30.46 -10.63
C ILE A 643 -57.06 -29.87 -10.28
N ASN A 644 -57.61 -30.26 -9.13
CA ASN A 644 -58.91 -29.79 -8.64
C ASN A 644 -60.06 -29.91 -9.67
N GLY A 645 -60.05 -30.96 -10.49
CA GLY A 645 -61.09 -31.21 -11.49
C GLY A 645 -60.96 -30.40 -12.79
N GLN A 646 -59.85 -29.69 -13.00
CA GLN A 646 -59.53 -28.97 -14.23
C GLN A 646 -58.24 -29.52 -14.85
N TYR A 647 -58.19 -29.63 -16.17
CA TYR A 647 -56.99 -30.07 -16.88
C TYR A 647 -56.04 -28.89 -17.09
N PHE A 648 -54.79 -29.07 -16.73
CA PHE A 648 -53.68 -28.15 -16.94
C PHE A 648 -52.81 -28.72 -18.04
N LEU A 649 -52.58 -27.93 -19.09
CA LEU A 649 -51.67 -28.25 -20.18
C LEU A 649 -50.41 -27.41 -19.96
N ILE A 650 -49.32 -28.03 -19.53
CA ILE A 650 -48.07 -27.35 -19.16
C ILE A 650 -47.05 -27.50 -20.28
N SER A 651 -46.56 -26.39 -20.86
CA SER A 651 -45.62 -26.44 -21.99
C SER A 651 -44.29 -27.08 -21.60
N LYS A 652 -43.90 -28.16 -22.28
CA LYS A 652 -42.61 -28.85 -22.12
C LYS A 652 -41.50 -28.25 -22.98
N THR A 653 -41.83 -27.22 -23.76
CA THR A 653 -40.93 -26.58 -24.71
C THR A 653 -40.85 -25.09 -24.46
N HIS A 654 -39.98 -24.39 -25.18
CA HIS A 654 -39.91 -22.94 -25.16
C HIS A 654 -41.10 -22.26 -25.87
N LYS A 655 -41.98 -23.03 -26.54
CA LYS A 655 -43.21 -22.51 -27.14
C LYS A 655 -44.22 -22.09 -26.06
N VAL A 656 -45.08 -21.14 -26.41
CA VAL A 656 -46.21 -20.71 -25.57
C VAL A 656 -47.52 -21.06 -26.26
N PHE A 657 -48.58 -21.23 -25.47
CA PHE A 657 -49.95 -21.39 -25.98
C PHE A 657 -50.40 -20.16 -26.77
N LYS A 658 -51.27 -20.34 -27.76
CA LYS A 658 -51.84 -19.22 -28.53
C LYS A 658 -52.47 -18.18 -27.61
N GLY A 659 -52.19 -16.90 -27.89
CA GLY A 659 -52.52 -15.77 -27.02
C GLY A 659 -51.41 -15.40 -26.04
N GLY A 660 -50.45 -16.31 -25.79
CA GLY A 660 -49.24 -16.05 -25.02
C GLY A 660 -48.25 -15.14 -25.74
N LYS A 661 -47.31 -14.56 -24.98
CA LYS A 661 -46.34 -13.58 -25.48
C LYS A 661 -44.91 -13.96 -25.10
N ARG A 662 -43.96 -13.58 -25.96
CA ARG A 662 -42.52 -13.62 -25.64
C ARG A 662 -42.24 -12.63 -24.52
N THR A 663 -41.50 -13.07 -23.51
CA THR A 663 -41.06 -12.21 -22.40
C THR A 663 -39.70 -11.58 -22.70
N LYS A 664 -39.51 -10.33 -22.24
CA LYS A 664 -38.22 -9.63 -22.37
C LYS A 664 -37.14 -10.26 -21.52
N VAL A 665 -37.49 -10.60 -20.29
CA VAL A 665 -36.68 -11.30 -19.28
C VAL A 665 -37.21 -12.74 -19.11
N GLU A 666 -36.84 -13.41 -18.04
CA GLU A 666 -37.26 -14.79 -17.77
C GLU A 666 -38.74 -14.90 -17.41
N ASN A 667 -39.26 -16.11 -17.55
CA ASN A 667 -40.64 -16.47 -17.19
C ASN A 667 -40.66 -17.88 -16.59
N HIS A 668 -41.74 -18.23 -15.92
CA HIS A 668 -41.89 -19.54 -15.30
C HIS A 668 -43.36 -20.04 -15.37
N GLY A 669 -43.60 -21.29 -14.97
CA GLY A 669 -44.91 -21.96 -15.01
C GLY A 669 -45.03 -23.07 -16.05
N GLY A 670 -44.00 -23.30 -16.86
CA GLY A 670 -43.91 -24.38 -17.83
C GLY A 670 -43.28 -25.64 -17.26
N ALA A 671 -42.71 -26.46 -18.14
CA ALA A 671 -42.07 -27.72 -17.82
C ALA A 671 -40.75 -27.93 -18.62
N THR A 672 -40.08 -26.86 -19.05
CA THR A 672 -38.73 -27.00 -19.61
C THR A 672 -37.73 -27.40 -18.52
N LEU A 673 -36.57 -27.92 -18.91
CA LEU A 673 -35.65 -28.53 -17.95
C LEU A 673 -35.08 -27.50 -16.97
N GLU A 674 -34.83 -26.27 -17.44
CA GLU A 674 -34.40 -25.13 -16.63
C GLU A 674 -35.46 -24.64 -15.65
N GLU A 675 -36.76 -24.86 -15.93
CA GLU A 675 -37.85 -24.55 -15.01
C GLU A 675 -38.07 -25.67 -13.97
N VAL A 676 -37.99 -26.93 -14.41
CA VAL A 676 -38.38 -28.10 -13.59
C VAL A 676 -37.23 -28.62 -12.74
N LEU A 677 -36.03 -28.68 -13.30
CA LEU A 677 -34.88 -29.26 -12.61
C LEU A 677 -34.23 -28.21 -11.73
N ILE A 678 -34.15 -28.53 -10.44
CA ILE A 678 -33.62 -27.63 -9.42
C ILE A 678 -32.55 -28.34 -8.60
N PRO A 679 -31.55 -27.61 -8.09
CA PRO A 679 -30.52 -28.20 -7.24
C PRO A 679 -31.00 -28.34 -5.80
N VAL A 680 -30.62 -29.42 -5.14
CA VAL A 680 -30.65 -29.58 -3.69
C VAL A 680 -29.20 -29.71 -3.24
N VAL A 681 -28.65 -28.63 -2.70
CA VAL A 681 -27.23 -28.51 -2.32
C VAL A 681 -27.12 -28.53 -0.81
N LYS A 682 -26.58 -29.62 -0.27
CA LYS A 682 -26.22 -29.70 1.15
C LYS A 682 -24.83 -29.10 1.33
N ILE A 683 -24.72 -28.13 2.23
CA ILE A 683 -23.51 -27.36 2.49
C ILE A 683 -23.13 -27.53 3.95
N SER A 684 -21.87 -27.82 4.22
CA SER A 684 -21.32 -27.87 5.59
C SER A 684 -19.94 -27.26 5.66
N GLU A 685 -19.54 -26.83 6.86
CA GLU A 685 -18.12 -26.51 7.10
C GLU A 685 -17.27 -27.73 6.77
N ALA A 686 -16.16 -27.53 6.06
CA ALA A 686 -15.21 -28.61 5.86
C ALA A 686 -14.61 -29.01 7.20
N LYS A 687 -14.48 -30.32 7.42
CA LYS A 687 -13.66 -30.79 8.53
C LYS A 687 -12.24 -30.25 8.33
N PRO A 688 -11.55 -29.76 9.39
CA PRO A 688 -10.19 -29.29 9.25
C PRO A 688 -9.36 -30.41 8.60
N LYS A 689 -8.85 -30.16 7.40
CA LYS A 689 -7.98 -31.11 6.70
C LYS A 689 -6.74 -31.27 7.57
N LYS A 690 -6.60 -32.44 8.21
CA LYS A 690 -5.40 -32.79 8.97
C LYS A 690 -4.17 -32.51 8.11
N ARG A 691 -3.22 -31.74 8.64
CA ARG A 691 -1.99 -31.40 7.92
C ARG A 691 -1.21 -32.68 7.64
N LYS A 692 -0.66 -32.83 6.43
CA LYS A 692 0.15 -34.01 6.12
C LYS A 692 1.52 -33.89 6.78
N ILE A 693 1.79 -34.71 7.80
CA ILE A 693 3.13 -34.84 8.41
C ILE A 693 3.93 -35.89 7.62
N VAL A 694 5.16 -35.54 7.22
CA VAL A 694 6.10 -36.49 6.58
C VAL A 694 7.24 -36.79 7.54
N LEU A 695 7.38 -38.05 7.95
CA LEU A 695 8.55 -38.52 8.71
C LEU A 695 9.75 -38.66 7.77
N LEU A 696 10.81 -37.89 8.05
CA LEU A 696 12.04 -37.89 7.23
C LEU A 696 13.00 -39.00 7.66
N ASP A 697 13.09 -39.25 8.96
CA ASP A 697 13.97 -40.28 9.54
C ASP A 697 13.14 -41.47 10.02
N LYS A 698 12.94 -42.47 9.14
CA LYS A 698 12.17 -43.69 9.47
C LYS A 698 12.93 -44.66 10.38
N GLU A 699 14.26 -44.62 10.33
CA GLU A 699 15.15 -45.42 11.16
C GLU A 699 16.18 -44.52 11.87
N ILE A 700 16.33 -44.66 13.19
CA ILE A 700 17.30 -43.93 14.03
C ILE A 700 18.11 -44.91 14.89
N THR A 701 19.26 -44.49 15.43
CA THR A 701 20.10 -45.33 16.30
C THR A 701 20.01 -44.89 17.76
N ILE A 702 20.28 -45.80 18.70
CA ILE A 702 20.35 -45.45 20.13
C ILE A 702 21.46 -44.43 20.42
N LEU A 703 22.57 -44.47 19.68
CA LEU A 703 23.68 -43.53 19.83
C LEU A 703 23.32 -42.11 19.36
N LYS A 704 22.41 -42.00 18.38
CA LYS A 704 21.94 -40.72 17.83
C LYS A 704 20.41 -40.73 17.71
N PRO A 705 19.68 -40.63 18.83
CA PRO A 705 18.23 -40.82 18.88
C PRO A 705 17.51 -39.53 18.48
N VAL A 706 17.71 -39.10 17.23
CA VAL A 706 17.15 -37.87 16.67
C VAL A 706 16.36 -38.22 15.42
N PHE A 707 15.12 -37.75 15.34
CA PHE A 707 14.31 -37.86 14.13
C PHE A 707 13.76 -36.50 13.70
N ARG A 708 13.47 -36.36 12.41
CA ARG A 708 12.92 -35.15 11.81
C ARG A 708 11.61 -35.43 11.10
N ILE A 709 10.75 -34.41 11.14
CA ILE A 709 9.49 -34.39 10.41
C ILE A 709 9.39 -33.12 9.58
N ARG A 710 8.60 -33.19 8.52
CA ARG A 710 8.19 -32.03 7.72
C ARG A 710 6.71 -31.76 7.93
N ILE A 711 6.37 -30.52 8.29
CA ILE A 711 5.00 -30.04 8.49
C ILE A 711 4.83 -28.68 7.78
N PRO A 712 3.86 -28.54 6.86
CA PRO A 712 3.57 -27.28 6.18
C PRO A 712 3.33 -26.11 7.16
N GLN A 713 3.99 -24.99 6.92
CA GLN A 713 3.89 -23.75 7.70
C GLN A 713 2.68 -22.91 7.25
N PRO A 714 2.18 -21.97 8.09
CA PRO A 714 2.62 -21.64 9.45
C PRO A 714 2.03 -22.55 10.54
N ILE A 715 2.80 -22.82 11.59
CA ILE A 715 2.38 -23.62 12.77
C ILE A 715 3.02 -23.11 14.07
N SER A 716 2.41 -23.40 15.23
CA SER A 716 3.11 -23.33 16.52
C SER A 716 4.17 -24.43 16.66
N VAL A 717 5.02 -24.33 17.68
CA VAL A 717 6.09 -25.33 17.92
C VAL A 717 5.46 -26.70 18.18
N PRO A 718 5.69 -27.72 17.31
CA PRO A 718 5.15 -29.05 17.51
C PRO A 718 5.86 -29.75 18.69
N PHE A 719 5.17 -30.69 19.33
CA PHE A 719 5.77 -31.58 20.32
C PHE A 719 5.39 -33.04 20.06
N ALA A 720 6.25 -33.97 20.47
CA ALA A 720 6.02 -35.41 20.39
C ALA A 720 5.75 -35.98 21.78
N ILE A 721 4.79 -36.89 21.90
CA ILE A 721 4.61 -37.75 23.09
C ILE A 721 5.15 -39.13 22.74
N ILE A 722 6.19 -39.56 23.47
CA ILE A 722 6.85 -40.85 23.30
C ILE A 722 7.06 -41.44 24.70
N LEU A 723 6.56 -42.65 24.95
CA LEU A 723 6.65 -43.32 26.26
C LEU A 723 6.14 -42.40 27.40
N ASP A 724 4.98 -41.76 27.18
CA ASP A 724 4.33 -40.81 28.10
C ASP A 724 5.16 -39.57 28.48
N LYS A 725 6.24 -39.30 27.74
CA LYS A 725 7.07 -38.10 27.90
C LYS A 725 6.92 -37.17 26.71
N ARG A 726 6.90 -35.86 27.00
CA ARG A 726 6.83 -34.79 26.01
C ARG A 726 8.22 -34.35 25.57
N TYR A 727 8.41 -34.25 24.26
CA TYR A 727 9.63 -33.73 23.62
C TYR A 727 9.24 -32.58 22.69
N GLU A 728 9.76 -31.38 22.94
CA GLU A 728 9.53 -30.23 22.07
C GLU A 728 10.42 -30.29 20.83
N ALA A 729 9.89 -29.84 19.70
CA ALA A 729 10.64 -29.82 18.46
C ALA A 729 11.54 -28.58 18.36
N ILE A 730 12.70 -28.77 17.74
CA ILE A 730 13.64 -27.70 17.39
C ILE A 730 13.52 -27.44 15.89
N LYS A 731 13.28 -26.19 15.49
CA LYS A 731 13.23 -25.82 14.08
C LYS A 731 14.61 -25.94 13.45
N GLU A 732 14.73 -26.73 12.38
CA GLU A 732 16.01 -26.91 11.66
C GLU A 732 16.08 -25.97 10.46
N LYS A 733 15.10 -26.03 9.56
CA LYS A 733 14.97 -25.16 8.38
C LYS A 733 13.55 -25.21 7.80
N ASP A 734 13.03 -24.07 7.33
CA ASP A 734 11.74 -23.96 6.63
C ASP A 734 10.57 -24.67 7.36
N ASP A 735 10.12 -25.79 6.79
CA ASP A 735 9.02 -26.65 7.25
C ASP A 735 9.49 -27.92 7.99
N VAL A 736 10.79 -28.02 8.29
CA VAL A 736 11.44 -29.18 8.94
C VAL A 736 11.73 -28.94 10.42
N TRP A 737 11.32 -29.91 11.23
CA TRP A 737 11.43 -29.91 12.68
C TRP A 737 12.15 -31.16 13.17
N LYS A 738 12.98 -30.99 14.20
CA LYS A 738 13.83 -32.02 14.77
C LYS A 738 13.42 -32.34 16.21
N PHE A 739 13.34 -33.61 16.55
CA PHE A 739 13.11 -34.10 17.91
C PHE A 739 14.36 -34.81 18.43
N ASP A 740 14.78 -34.44 19.63
CA ASP A 740 15.94 -35.03 20.29
C ASP A 740 15.49 -35.89 21.46
N LEU A 741 15.70 -37.21 21.33
CA LEU A 741 15.26 -38.21 22.29
C LEU A 741 16.41 -38.70 23.17
N ARG A 742 17.52 -37.96 23.31
CA ARG A 742 18.66 -38.37 24.17
C ARG A 742 18.27 -38.60 25.64
N GLN A 743 17.18 -37.99 26.10
CA GLN A 743 16.65 -38.16 27.46
C GLN A 743 15.61 -39.29 27.57
N ALA A 744 15.31 -39.96 26.46
CA ALA A 744 14.37 -41.08 26.41
C ALA A 744 15.11 -42.39 26.69
N ASN A 745 14.55 -43.25 27.56
CA ASN A 745 15.05 -44.61 27.78
C ASN A 745 14.62 -45.53 26.63
N LEU A 746 15.23 -45.36 25.46
CA LEU A 746 14.87 -46.08 24.24
C LEU A 746 15.47 -47.49 24.22
N LYS A 747 14.69 -48.46 23.73
CA LYS A 747 15.12 -49.83 23.43
C LYS A 747 15.10 -50.05 21.91
N PRO A 748 15.92 -50.96 21.36
CA PRO A 748 15.81 -51.35 19.96
C PRO A 748 14.41 -51.88 19.66
N GLY A 749 13.83 -51.50 18.52
CA GLY A 749 12.45 -51.84 18.15
C GLY A 749 11.70 -50.70 17.48
N ILE A 750 10.41 -50.88 17.22
CA ILE A 750 9.54 -49.83 16.68
C ILE A 750 8.90 -49.09 17.86
N ILE A 751 9.04 -47.77 17.88
CA ILE A 751 8.34 -46.90 18.83
C ILE A 751 7.23 -46.13 18.10
N LYS A 752 6.11 -45.93 18.80
CA LYS A 752 5.05 -45.01 18.37
C LYS A 752 5.29 -43.64 18.98
N ALA A 753 5.16 -42.60 18.17
CA ALA A 753 5.21 -41.22 18.61
C ALA A 753 3.92 -40.50 18.19
N GLU A 754 3.34 -39.75 19.12
CA GLU A 754 2.19 -38.91 18.86
C GLU A 754 2.67 -37.46 18.71
N ILE A 755 2.62 -36.92 17.49
CA ILE A 755 2.97 -35.52 17.20
C ILE A 755 1.72 -34.65 17.39
N ARG A 756 1.85 -33.63 18.23
CA ARG A 756 0.81 -32.63 18.50
C ARG A 756 1.25 -31.24 18.05
N VAL A 757 0.37 -30.56 17.32
CA VAL A 757 0.59 -29.18 16.84
C VAL A 757 -0.73 -28.49 16.55
N ASP A 758 -0.92 -27.25 17.03
CA ASP A 758 -2.14 -26.45 16.81
C ASP A 758 -3.46 -27.20 17.08
N GLY A 759 -3.48 -28.10 18.07
CA GLY A 759 -4.65 -28.94 18.41
C GLY A 759 -4.84 -30.19 17.53
N GLU A 760 -4.01 -30.42 16.52
CA GLU A 760 -3.99 -31.65 15.73
C GLU A 760 -3.15 -32.75 16.40
N VAL A 761 -3.53 -34.00 16.15
CA VAL A 761 -2.85 -35.21 16.64
C VAL A 761 -2.53 -36.13 15.47
N HIS A 762 -1.25 -36.52 15.36
CA HIS A 762 -0.71 -37.37 14.30
C HIS A 762 0.13 -38.50 14.90
N GLU A 763 -0.14 -39.75 14.51
CA GLU A 763 0.65 -40.90 14.93
C GLU A 763 1.72 -41.25 13.88
N ILE A 764 2.95 -41.46 14.33
CA ILE A 764 4.07 -41.93 13.49
C ILE A 764 4.78 -43.11 14.16
N GLU A 765 5.38 -43.96 13.34
CA GLU A 765 6.20 -45.09 13.78
C GLU A 765 7.66 -44.86 13.40
N ILE A 766 8.56 -45.00 14.38
CA ILE A 766 10.00 -44.79 14.21
C ILE A 766 10.71 -46.07 14.63
N LYS A 767 11.60 -46.59 13.78
CA LYS A 767 12.38 -47.79 14.09
C LYS A 767 13.74 -47.42 14.70
N ILE A 768 14.04 -47.99 15.85
CA ILE A 768 15.28 -47.78 16.61
C ILE A 768 16.19 -49.01 16.46
N LYS A 769 17.41 -48.80 15.96
CA LYS A 769 18.46 -49.83 15.90
C LYS A 769 19.37 -49.73 17.13
N GLY A 770 19.75 -50.89 17.69
CA GLY A 770 20.80 -51.02 18.69
C GLY A 770 22.08 -51.59 18.08
N GLY A 771 23.24 -51.16 18.58
CA GLY A 771 24.54 -51.80 18.29
C GLY A 771 25.61 -50.87 17.71
N MET A 772 26.85 -51.11 18.15
CA MET A 772 28.08 -50.31 18.00
C MET A 772 28.61 -50.26 16.55
N GLU A 773 29.18 -49.12 16.15
CA GLU A 773 30.21 -49.10 15.09
C GLU A 773 31.49 -49.70 15.70
N GLU A 774 31.91 -50.87 15.20
CA GLU A 774 33.32 -51.27 15.32
C GLU A 774 34.15 -50.32 14.47
N GLU A 775 35.09 -49.61 15.12
CA GLU A 775 36.12 -48.82 14.46
C GLU A 775 36.96 -49.70 13.51
N GLU A 776 37.34 -49.09 12.40
CA GLU A 776 38.24 -49.61 11.37
C GLU A 776 39.50 -50.25 11.97
N LEU A 777 39.73 -51.52 11.63
CA LEU A 777 41.07 -52.10 11.57
C LEU A 777 41.35 -52.51 10.12
N LEU A 778 42.17 -51.66 9.47
CA LEU A 778 42.98 -51.79 8.24
C LEU A 778 42.59 -50.89 7.06
#